data_AF-A0AA88Y9M9-F1
#
_entry.id   AF-A0AA88Y9M9-F1
#
_cell.length_a   1.000
_cell.length_b   1.000
_cell.length_c   1.000
_cell.angle_alpha   90.00
_cell.angle_beta   90.00
_cell.angle_gamma   90.00
#
_symmetry.space_group_name_H-M   'P 1'
#
loop_
_entity.id
_entity.type
_entity.pdbx_description
1 polymer ?
#
loop_
_entity_poly.entity_id
_entity_poly.type
_entity_poly.pdbx_seq_one_letter_code
_entity_poly.pdbx_strand_id
1 'polypeptide(L)'
;MTASKRDSHAVMRLERMFNSEIDPARVHHVCGGPYKGIYINKAAKDLQDVEPAEGRLEFLAYLVNEEQNNESLQDYWTLRFWFRGKADGVVKKKTFTDYFQELMNPSSFPKNYIGFIKKALVLLRVYPVIKRVELEVQQTEEESPEDSLPPIKSFTSVFTPALYDPMMVPEIPISNKTFITFMVKAAGDAHLALSAVYGDVDRKTYEIVIGADGNTKSVIRYGAGGTVVAEAITMNIISVKEFRYFWISWADHKVEVGRGAKYGHGRFLHWPVPANRQFNVNCLSVSTDTASRGQWEFAELLEDAYPNAMKTPDLMRHCKVKPSDAMTALVFLADLQKRGLVKEVEEGFWLRIQSGGEQDTTHEVKVVKNLPQLTGKEQPTIAIITTLYCEKLAVDAMIEEKTTYVRHKTEGESQVYTVGKIGKFNVVSTKVSRQQGKEEEIRIAAENTVTRLLGTFSKVDHVILTGVGGSVPDYRDGSKHARLGDVVVSVATVTSGPIYAHCEKVEKTDNAQGYDFKTKEWCSKFSELQDVAISIKQLVERDKNGVKPWDKYIEEGKYALKAEDSSFNRPPLKTDRLFYTKQNGTVIEVEHPKPAAGYKEGECNVHHGVIGSGKIIHNTDRLKFPFAQKYGIRALDINIDAILNSLEGNRNESFLIIRGIADYQDGSRNKWQPYASVTAAAYMKSLITAMS
;
A
#
# COMPACT_ATOMS: atom_id res chain seq x y z
N MET A 1 26.82 31.74 -25.93
CA MET A 1 26.12 30.48 -25.62
C MET A 1 27.14 29.48 -25.12
N THR A 2 26.87 28.82 -24.01
CA THR A 2 27.75 27.79 -23.43
C THR A 2 26.89 26.59 -23.04
N ALA A 3 27.28 25.39 -23.50
CA ALA A 3 26.62 24.14 -23.14
C ALA A 3 27.38 23.44 -22.02
N SER A 4 26.66 22.72 -21.16
CA SER A 4 27.22 21.80 -20.16
C SER A 4 26.35 20.54 -20.09
N LYS A 5 26.98 19.39 -19.88
CA LYS A 5 26.28 18.12 -19.70
C LYS A 5 26.79 17.44 -18.43
N ARG A 6 25.87 17.05 -17.55
CA ARG A 6 26.14 16.32 -16.30
C ARG A 6 25.13 15.18 -16.19
N ASP A 7 25.60 13.94 -16.14
CA ASP A 7 24.77 12.74 -16.00
C ASP A 7 23.54 12.75 -16.94
N SER A 8 22.33 12.98 -16.40
CA SER A 8 21.01 13.04 -17.05
C SER A 8 20.50 14.45 -17.42
N HIS A 9 21.30 15.50 -17.19
CA HIS A 9 20.92 16.90 -17.40
C HIS A 9 21.77 17.55 -18.50
N ALA A 10 21.09 18.14 -19.48
CA ALA A 10 21.69 19.01 -20.48
C ALA A 10 21.33 20.46 -20.19
N VAL A 11 22.34 21.32 -19.97
CA VAL A 11 22.14 22.74 -19.68
C VAL A 11 22.72 23.59 -20.79
N MET A 12 21.93 24.54 -21.28
CA MET A 12 22.31 25.52 -22.27
C MET A 12 22.16 26.94 -21.69
N ARG A 13 23.30 27.62 -21.50
CA ARG A 13 23.33 29.01 -21.01
C ARG A 13 23.42 30.00 -22.16
N LEU A 14 22.41 30.86 -22.27
CA LEU A 14 22.33 31.97 -23.21
C LEU A 14 22.49 33.27 -22.43
N GLU A 15 23.63 33.94 -22.60
CA GLU A 15 23.97 35.12 -21.82
C GLU A 15 24.50 36.25 -22.69
N ARG A 16 24.18 37.49 -22.28
CA ARG A 16 24.72 38.72 -22.86
C ARG A 16 25.95 39.17 -22.06
N MET A 17 27.10 39.24 -22.71
CA MET A 17 28.37 39.68 -22.13
C MET A 17 28.91 40.91 -22.86
N PHE A 18 29.73 41.72 -22.19
CA PHE A 18 30.48 42.77 -22.89
C PHE A 18 31.60 42.17 -23.73
N ASN A 19 31.96 42.80 -24.86
CA ASN A 19 33.03 42.29 -25.73
C ASN A 19 34.37 42.12 -24.99
N SER A 20 34.64 42.95 -23.98
CA SER A 20 35.83 42.87 -23.13
C SER A 20 35.85 41.67 -22.17
N GLU A 21 34.70 41.07 -21.90
CA GLU A 21 34.53 39.92 -20.99
C GLU A 21 34.55 38.58 -21.74
N ILE A 22 34.57 38.62 -23.08
CA ILE A 22 34.61 37.41 -23.90
C ILE A 22 36.04 36.88 -23.93
N ASP A 23 36.24 35.67 -23.40
CA ASP A 23 37.50 34.93 -23.49
C ASP A 23 37.64 34.26 -24.87
N PRO A 24 38.55 34.73 -25.75
CA PRO A 24 38.70 34.18 -27.10
C PRO A 24 39.11 32.70 -27.10
N ALA A 25 39.80 32.22 -26.07
CA ALA A 25 40.27 30.82 -26.00
C ALA A 25 39.13 29.82 -25.80
N ARG A 26 38.01 30.29 -25.23
CA ARG A 26 36.79 29.50 -25.01
C ARG A 26 35.85 29.55 -26.19
N VAL A 27 36.00 30.48 -27.13
CA VAL A 27 35.14 30.57 -28.32
C VAL A 27 35.45 29.41 -29.26
N HIS A 28 34.43 28.61 -29.57
CA HIS A 28 34.49 27.56 -30.58
C HIS A 28 34.06 28.08 -31.96
N HIS A 29 33.05 28.95 -32.00
CA HIS A 29 32.52 29.49 -33.25
C HIS A 29 31.96 30.91 -33.09
N VAL A 30 32.16 31.74 -34.11
CA VAL A 30 31.59 33.09 -34.25
C VAL A 30 30.59 33.08 -35.39
N CYS A 31 29.32 33.32 -35.09
CA CYS A 31 28.26 33.21 -36.08
C CYS A 31 28.28 34.36 -37.10
N GLY A 32 28.04 34.04 -38.38
CA GLY A 32 27.91 35.00 -39.49
C GLY A 32 26.46 35.36 -39.85
N GLY A 33 26.30 36.24 -40.84
CA GLY A 33 25.00 36.60 -41.43
C GLY A 33 24.01 37.19 -40.40
N PRO A 34 22.73 36.75 -40.39
CA PRO A 34 21.71 37.26 -39.46
C PRO A 34 22.02 36.97 -37.98
N TYR A 35 22.94 36.05 -37.71
CA TYR A 35 23.38 35.66 -36.37
C TYR A 35 24.68 36.37 -35.94
N LYS A 36 25.16 37.37 -36.69
CA LYS A 36 26.35 38.17 -36.32
C LYS A 36 26.26 38.67 -34.88
N GLY A 37 27.34 38.51 -34.11
CA GLY A 37 27.42 38.88 -32.69
C GLY A 37 27.03 37.78 -31.71
N ILE A 38 26.71 36.57 -32.18
CA ILE A 38 26.60 35.37 -31.31
C ILE A 38 27.94 34.65 -31.29
N TYR A 39 28.41 34.37 -30.07
CA TYR A 39 29.58 33.55 -29.80
C TYR A 39 29.13 32.22 -29.19
N ILE A 40 29.61 31.11 -29.76
CA ILE A 40 29.41 29.76 -29.24
C ILE A 40 30.70 29.32 -28.59
N ASN A 41 30.66 29.07 -27.28
CA ASN A 41 31.81 28.61 -26.51
C ASN A 41 31.95 27.08 -26.61
N LYS A 42 33.17 26.59 -26.38
CA LYS A 42 33.45 25.17 -26.09
C LYS A 42 32.61 24.74 -24.87
N ALA A 43 32.16 23.49 -24.87
CA ALA A 43 31.37 22.94 -23.77
C ALA A 43 32.13 23.04 -22.44
N ALA A 44 31.42 23.39 -21.37
CA ALA A 44 31.97 23.48 -20.01
C ALA A 44 31.61 22.23 -19.21
N LYS A 45 32.48 21.84 -18.25
CA LYS A 45 32.20 20.74 -17.29
C LYS A 45 31.24 21.17 -16.17
N ASP A 46 31.23 22.47 -15.86
CA ASP A 46 30.35 23.08 -14.87
C ASP A 46 29.96 24.50 -15.32
N LEU A 47 28.76 24.89 -14.94
CA LEU A 47 28.19 26.23 -15.09
C LEU A 47 27.67 26.65 -13.71
N GLN A 48 28.58 26.97 -12.78
CA GLN A 48 28.19 27.50 -11.48
C GLN A 48 27.64 28.92 -11.64
N ASP A 49 26.56 29.20 -10.92
CA ASP A 49 25.98 30.53 -10.80
C ASP A 49 26.46 31.23 -9.54
N VAL A 50 26.78 32.51 -9.71
CA VAL A 50 27.15 33.39 -8.61
C VAL A 50 25.90 34.00 -7.94
N GLU A 51 24.75 33.99 -8.64
CA GLU A 51 23.49 34.63 -8.22
C GLU A 51 22.27 33.74 -8.58
N PRO A 52 21.25 33.62 -7.72
CA PRO A 52 20.06 32.80 -7.98
C PRO A 52 19.19 33.36 -9.11
N ALA A 53 18.46 32.48 -9.81
CA ALA A 53 17.53 32.88 -10.87
C ALA A 53 16.35 33.69 -10.32
N GLU A 54 15.95 34.73 -11.04
CA GLU A 54 14.86 35.65 -10.67
C GLU A 54 13.50 35.25 -11.29
N GLY A 55 13.52 34.32 -12.24
CA GLY A 55 12.32 33.70 -12.82
C GLY A 55 12.60 32.26 -13.22
N ARG A 56 11.62 31.38 -13.05
CA ARG A 56 11.71 29.95 -13.38
C ARG A 56 10.39 29.49 -14.00
N LEU A 57 10.47 28.71 -15.07
CA LEU A 57 9.33 28.12 -15.74
C LEU A 57 9.66 26.67 -16.11
N GLU A 58 8.74 25.77 -15.81
CA GLU A 58 8.93 24.34 -16.02
C GLU A 58 7.79 23.77 -16.85
N PHE A 59 8.13 22.90 -17.81
CA PHE A 59 7.16 22.26 -18.68
C PHE A 59 7.70 20.92 -19.19
N LEU A 60 6.79 20.02 -19.55
CA LEU A 60 7.13 18.76 -20.18
C LEU A 60 7.18 18.94 -21.69
N ALA A 61 8.19 18.37 -22.33
CA ALA A 61 8.30 18.30 -23.78
C ALA A 61 8.24 16.83 -24.21
N TYR A 62 7.33 16.54 -25.14
CA TYR A 62 7.22 15.23 -25.79
C TYR A 62 7.94 15.31 -27.14
N LEU A 63 9.08 14.63 -27.24
CA LEU A 63 9.88 14.57 -28.45
C LEU A 63 9.54 13.28 -29.19
N VAL A 64 8.92 13.39 -30.38
CA VAL A 64 8.59 12.24 -31.22
C VAL A 64 9.72 12.03 -32.22
N ASN A 65 10.33 10.85 -32.22
CA ASN A 65 11.35 10.48 -33.21
C ASN A 65 10.70 9.77 -34.41
N GLU A 66 10.65 10.44 -35.56
CA GLU A 66 10.06 9.91 -36.81
C GLU A 66 10.85 8.70 -37.37
N GLU A 67 12.12 8.50 -36.99
CA GLU A 67 12.97 7.41 -37.50
C GLU A 67 12.98 6.15 -36.61
N GLN A 68 12.49 6.24 -35.37
CA GLN A 68 12.38 5.13 -34.41
C GLN A 68 10.92 4.86 -34.05
N ASN A 69 10.12 4.45 -35.04
CA ASN A 69 8.78 3.91 -34.82
C ASN A 69 7.80 4.84 -34.04
N ASN A 70 8.03 6.15 -34.07
CA ASN A 70 7.31 7.17 -33.28
C ASN A 70 7.39 7.01 -31.75
N GLU A 71 8.46 6.43 -31.21
CA GLU A 71 8.70 6.47 -29.76
C GLU A 71 8.84 7.93 -29.28
N SER A 72 8.07 8.28 -28.24
CA SER A 72 8.08 9.61 -27.65
C SER A 72 9.00 9.65 -26.43
N LEU A 73 10.08 10.41 -26.50
CA LEU A 73 10.92 10.72 -25.35
C LEU A 73 10.29 11.88 -24.56
N GLN A 74 10.10 11.69 -23.26
CA GLN A 74 9.61 12.73 -22.37
C GLN A 74 10.79 13.41 -21.66
N ASP A 75 10.92 14.71 -21.91
CA ASP A 75 11.91 15.53 -21.24
C ASP A 75 11.23 16.55 -20.32
N TYR A 76 11.79 16.75 -19.14
CA TYR A 76 11.45 17.85 -18.24
C TYR A 76 12.32 19.07 -18.57
N TRP A 77 11.69 20.16 -19.00
CA TRP A 77 12.36 21.38 -19.46
C TRP A 77 12.18 22.48 -18.42
N THR A 78 13.29 23.03 -17.96
CA THR A 78 13.34 24.17 -17.03
C THR A 78 13.98 25.37 -17.71
N LEU A 79 13.26 26.49 -17.79
CA LEU A 79 13.78 27.79 -18.20
C LEU A 79 14.03 28.66 -16.96
N ARG A 80 15.26 29.15 -16.80
CA ARG A 80 15.62 30.10 -15.74
C ARG A 80 16.01 31.45 -16.33
N PHE A 81 15.62 32.53 -15.67
CA PHE A 81 15.79 33.90 -16.12
C PHE A 81 16.53 34.76 -15.09
N TRP A 82 17.45 35.58 -15.58
CA TRP A 82 18.09 36.67 -14.83
C TRP A 82 17.90 37.96 -15.61
N PHE A 83 17.68 39.06 -14.92
CA PHE A 83 17.36 40.35 -15.54
C PHE A 83 18.46 41.38 -15.32
N ARG A 84 18.46 42.42 -16.15
CA ARG A 84 19.34 43.58 -16.03
C ARG A 84 18.69 44.65 -15.16
N GLY A 85 19.48 45.22 -14.24
CA GLY A 85 19.10 46.40 -13.47
C GLY A 85 18.03 46.15 -12.40
N LYS A 86 17.53 47.24 -11.80
CA LYS A 86 16.52 47.22 -10.74
C LYS A 86 15.09 47.25 -11.29
N ALA A 87 14.81 46.50 -12.36
CA ALA A 87 13.43 46.36 -12.83
C ALA A 87 12.57 45.78 -11.70
N ASP A 88 11.37 46.31 -11.51
CA ASP A 88 10.46 45.81 -10.48
C ASP A 88 9.94 44.40 -10.83
N GLY A 89 9.35 43.72 -9.83
CA GLY A 89 8.84 42.36 -10.00
C GLY A 89 7.73 42.24 -11.06
N VAL A 90 6.99 43.32 -11.33
CA VAL A 90 5.89 43.32 -12.30
C VAL A 90 6.44 43.32 -13.73
N VAL A 91 7.42 44.18 -14.01
CA VAL A 91 8.10 44.24 -15.30
C VAL A 91 8.83 42.94 -15.57
N LYS A 92 9.56 42.39 -14.58
CA LYS A 92 10.25 41.10 -14.71
C LYS A 92 9.28 39.98 -15.04
N LYS A 93 8.17 39.88 -14.28
CA LYS A 93 7.13 38.87 -14.49
C LYS A 93 6.51 38.95 -15.87
N LYS A 94 6.12 40.14 -16.31
CA LYS A 94 5.59 40.37 -17.65
C LYS A 94 6.60 39.98 -18.72
N THR A 95 7.84 40.41 -18.58
CA THR A 95 8.92 40.19 -19.56
C THR A 95 9.20 38.69 -19.81
N PHE A 96 9.36 37.86 -18.76
CA PHE A 96 9.59 36.43 -19.02
C PHE A 96 8.33 35.69 -19.47
N THR A 97 7.14 36.16 -19.06
CA THR A 97 5.86 35.60 -19.53
C THR A 97 5.70 35.83 -21.03
N ASP A 98 5.90 37.06 -21.49
CA ASP A 98 5.83 37.44 -22.90
C ASP A 98 6.88 36.68 -23.72
N TYR A 99 8.12 36.63 -23.22
CA TYR A 99 9.21 35.85 -23.83
C TYR A 99 8.83 34.37 -24.00
N PHE A 100 8.26 33.75 -22.96
CA PHE A 100 7.85 32.34 -23.01
C PHE A 100 6.70 32.12 -23.98
N GLN A 101 5.69 33.00 -23.99
CA GLN A 101 4.58 32.92 -24.94
C GLN A 101 5.05 33.02 -26.40
N GLU A 102 5.99 33.90 -26.70
CA GLU A 102 6.58 34.00 -28.04
C GLU A 102 7.42 32.77 -28.39
N LEU A 103 8.21 32.25 -27.43
CA LEU A 103 9.00 31.04 -27.61
C LEU A 103 8.12 29.83 -27.95
N MET A 104 7.00 29.69 -27.21
CA MET A 104 6.04 28.60 -27.36
C MET A 104 4.93 28.87 -28.40
N ASN A 105 5.00 29.96 -29.16
CA ASN A 105 3.96 30.31 -30.13
C ASN A 105 3.77 29.17 -31.16
N PRO A 106 2.57 28.53 -31.24
CA PRO A 106 2.32 27.36 -32.09
C PRO A 106 2.61 27.59 -33.57
N SER A 107 2.30 28.78 -34.10
CA SER A 107 2.47 29.10 -35.52
C SER A 107 3.94 29.20 -35.94
N SER A 108 4.84 29.35 -34.99
CA SER A 108 6.29 29.46 -35.21
C SER A 108 7.06 28.50 -34.31
N PHE A 109 6.42 27.42 -33.85
CA PHE A 109 7.02 26.51 -32.89
C PHE A 109 8.11 25.66 -33.56
N PRO A 110 9.35 25.62 -33.02
CA PRO A 110 10.42 24.87 -33.65
C PRO A 110 10.19 23.36 -33.59
N LYS A 111 10.46 22.66 -34.69
CA LYS A 111 10.23 21.22 -34.83
C LYS A 111 11.32 20.32 -34.23
N ASN A 112 12.42 20.90 -33.76
CA ASN A 112 13.53 20.14 -33.16
C ASN A 112 14.27 20.96 -32.11
N TYR A 113 15.08 20.26 -31.31
CA TYR A 113 15.84 20.80 -30.18
C TYR A 113 16.72 22.00 -30.57
N ILE A 114 17.43 21.88 -31.69
CA ILE A 114 18.31 22.93 -32.21
C ILE A 114 17.49 24.16 -32.64
N GLY A 115 16.34 23.95 -33.27
CA GLY A 115 15.41 25.00 -33.65
C GLY A 115 14.88 25.76 -32.43
N PHE A 116 14.58 25.04 -31.35
CA PHE A 116 14.15 25.65 -30.09
C PHE A 116 15.23 26.56 -29.50
N ILE A 117 16.46 26.06 -29.38
CA ILE A 117 17.59 26.85 -28.89
C ILE A 117 17.84 28.07 -29.77
N LYS A 118 17.77 27.92 -31.10
CA LYS A 118 17.91 29.04 -32.04
C LYS A 118 16.84 30.10 -31.81
N LYS A 119 15.58 29.69 -31.64
CA LYS A 119 14.47 30.63 -31.37
C LYS A 119 14.66 31.36 -30.03
N ALA A 120 15.00 30.63 -28.96
CA ALA A 120 15.31 31.23 -27.66
C ALA A 120 16.46 32.25 -27.74
N LEU A 121 17.53 31.91 -28.46
CA LEU A 121 18.68 32.80 -28.66
C LEU A 121 18.32 34.07 -29.45
N VAL A 122 17.47 33.95 -30.48
CA VAL A 122 16.99 35.11 -31.26
C VAL A 122 16.06 35.98 -30.43
N LEU A 123 15.12 35.38 -29.70
CA LEU A 123 14.21 36.10 -28.80
C LEU A 123 14.99 36.84 -27.72
N LEU A 124 16.07 36.26 -27.20
CA LEU A 124 16.90 36.95 -26.21
C LEU A 124 17.35 38.32 -26.71
N ARG A 125 17.56 38.52 -28.02
CA ARG A 125 17.91 39.83 -28.62
C ARG A 125 16.77 40.85 -28.53
N VAL A 126 15.54 40.41 -28.72
CA VAL A 126 14.31 41.22 -28.69
C VAL A 126 13.98 41.70 -27.27
N TYR A 127 14.37 40.91 -26.25
CA TYR A 127 14.15 41.22 -24.84
C TYR A 127 15.44 41.69 -24.14
N PRO A 128 15.83 42.99 -24.24
CA PRO A 128 17.09 43.50 -23.70
C PRO A 128 17.15 43.51 -22.16
N VAL A 129 16.00 43.42 -21.51
CA VAL A 129 15.89 43.37 -20.03
C VAL A 129 16.36 42.02 -19.49
N ILE A 130 16.34 40.96 -20.29
CA ILE A 130 16.85 39.64 -19.91
C ILE A 130 18.37 39.62 -20.07
N LYS A 131 19.09 39.44 -18.95
CA LYS A 131 20.55 39.30 -18.89
C LYS A 131 20.98 37.92 -19.38
N ARG A 132 20.28 36.88 -18.88
CA ARG A 132 20.60 35.46 -19.08
C ARG A 132 19.32 34.64 -19.12
N VAL A 133 19.29 33.67 -20.03
CA VAL A 133 18.35 32.55 -20.01
C VAL A 133 19.14 31.26 -19.94
N GLU A 134 18.73 30.37 -19.06
CA GLU A 134 19.20 28.99 -19.08
C GLU A 134 18.06 28.08 -19.45
N LEU A 135 18.35 27.15 -20.36
CA LEU A 135 17.51 26.01 -20.65
C LEU A 135 18.18 24.78 -20.07
N GLU A 136 17.53 24.16 -19.10
CA GLU A 136 17.90 22.86 -18.56
C GLU A 136 16.90 21.82 -19.03
N VAL A 137 17.43 20.69 -19.51
CA VAL A 137 16.66 19.59 -20.04
C VAL A 137 17.09 18.33 -19.32
N GLN A 138 16.15 17.73 -18.61
CA GLN A 138 16.33 16.48 -17.88
C GLN A 138 15.50 15.40 -18.56
N GLN A 139 16.15 14.32 -18.99
CA GLN A 139 15.42 13.16 -19.50
C GLN A 139 14.68 12.50 -18.34
N THR A 140 13.37 12.31 -18.50
CA THR A 140 12.53 11.66 -17.49
C THR A 140 12.35 10.19 -17.83
N GLU A 141 12.88 9.29 -17.00
CA GLU A 141 12.46 7.86 -16.94
C GLU A 141 11.22 7.68 -16.03
N GLU A 142 10.49 8.77 -15.74
CA GLU A 142 9.34 8.73 -14.84
C GLU A 142 8.06 8.36 -15.59
N GLU A 143 7.53 7.16 -15.30
CA GLU A 143 6.17 6.72 -15.58
C GLU A 143 5.13 7.78 -15.16
N SER A 144 4.00 7.88 -15.88
CA SER A 144 3.00 8.90 -15.59
C SER A 144 2.45 8.77 -14.15
N PRO A 145 1.94 9.86 -13.53
CA PRO A 145 1.33 9.79 -12.21
C PRO A 145 0.09 8.88 -12.13
N GLU A 146 -0.54 8.57 -13.27
CA GLU A 146 -1.64 7.62 -13.40
C GLU A 146 -1.14 6.16 -13.55
N ASP A 147 0.04 5.95 -14.15
CA ASP A 147 0.65 4.62 -14.35
C ASP A 147 1.32 4.05 -13.08
N SER A 148 1.54 4.88 -12.06
CA SER A 148 2.19 4.51 -10.79
C SER A 148 1.23 4.46 -9.58
N LEU A 149 -0.09 4.48 -9.84
CA LEU A 149 -1.11 4.32 -8.81
C LEU A 149 -1.05 2.88 -8.24
N PRO A 150 -0.84 2.68 -6.92
CA PRO A 150 -1.22 1.40 -6.31
C PRO A 150 -2.71 1.16 -6.63
N PRO A 151 -3.13 -0.07 -6.98
CA PRO A 151 -4.46 -0.31 -7.53
C PRO A 151 -5.52 0.28 -6.59
N ILE A 152 -6.40 1.13 -7.11
CA ILE A 152 -7.34 1.91 -6.28
C ILE A 152 -8.70 1.23 -6.31
N LYS A 153 -9.12 0.72 -5.16
CA LYS A 153 -10.40 0.07 -4.90
C LYS A 153 -11.58 1.02 -5.14
N SER A 154 -11.56 2.19 -4.52
CA SER A 154 -12.66 3.15 -4.57
C SER A 154 -12.14 4.55 -4.26
N PHE A 155 -12.97 5.57 -4.52
CA PHE A 155 -12.70 6.92 -4.05
C PHE A 155 -13.86 7.41 -3.21
N THR A 156 -13.55 8.03 -2.07
CA THR A 156 -14.54 8.76 -1.29
C THR A 156 -14.40 10.24 -1.59
N SER A 157 -15.45 10.83 -2.15
CA SER A 157 -15.50 12.25 -2.45
C SER A 157 -15.97 13.05 -1.24
N VAL A 158 -15.27 14.15 -0.95
CA VAL A 158 -15.63 15.09 0.12
C VAL A 158 -15.63 16.50 -0.47
N PHE A 159 -16.61 17.31 -0.09
CA PHE A 159 -16.73 18.70 -0.54
C PHE A 159 -16.63 19.62 0.67
N THR A 160 -15.78 20.64 0.57
CA THR A 160 -15.60 21.64 1.63
C THR A 160 -16.10 23.01 1.15
N PRO A 161 -16.75 23.80 2.02
CA PRO A 161 -17.15 25.16 1.69
C PRO A 161 -15.92 26.07 1.50
N ALA A 162 -16.14 27.25 0.92
CA ALA A 162 -15.14 28.32 0.87
C ALA A 162 -15.09 29.04 2.23
N LEU A 163 -14.73 28.30 3.28
CA LEU A 163 -14.63 28.76 4.65
C LEU A 163 -13.80 27.72 5.42
N TYR A 164 -12.86 28.20 6.24
CA TYR A 164 -12.15 27.33 7.17
C TYR A 164 -13.11 26.75 8.22
N ASP A 165 -13.62 25.55 7.91
CA ASP A 165 -14.50 24.75 8.76
C ASP A 165 -14.06 23.29 8.65
N PRO A 166 -13.21 22.79 9.58
CA PRO A 166 -12.70 21.43 9.56
C PRO A 166 -13.82 20.38 9.60
N MET A 167 -14.07 19.74 8.46
CA MET A 167 -15.11 18.73 8.33
C MET A 167 -14.51 17.33 8.53
N MET A 168 -15.05 16.57 9.48
CA MET A 168 -14.61 15.19 9.73
C MET A 168 -14.94 14.28 8.55
N VAL A 169 -14.04 13.34 8.26
CA VAL A 169 -14.20 12.35 7.18
C VAL A 169 -14.19 10.93 7.78
N PRO A 170 -15.26 10.50 8.47
CA PRO A 170 -15.33 9.19 9.12
C PRO A 170 -15.36 8.02 8.12
N GLU A 171 -15.72 8.26 6.86
CA GLU A 171 -15.79 7.27 5.79
C GLU A 171 -14.40 6.76 5.37
N ILE A 172 -13.34 7.50 5.71
CA ILE A 172 -11.96 7.08 5.48
C ILE A 172 -11.42 6.48 6.78
N PRO A 173 -11.37 5.14 6.92
CA PRO A 173 -10.78 4.51 8.08
C PRO A 173 -9.26 4.77 8.04
N ILE A 174 -8.76 5.60 8.95
CA ILE A 174 -7.32 5.90 9.07
C ILE A 174 -6.67 5.27 10.29
N SER A 175 -7.45 4.76 11.24
CA SER A 175 -6.96 4.22 12.52
C SER A 175 -6.05 2.99 12.37
N ASN A 176 -6.14 2.29 11.24
CA ASN A 176 -5.28 1.17 10.85
C ASN A 176 -4.30 1.53 9.72
N LYS A 177 -4.21 2.80 9.32
CA LYS A 177 -3.34 3.28 8.25
C LYS A 177 -2.17 4.07 8.81
N THR A 178 -1.11 4.17 8.02
CA THR A 178 0.06 5.04 8.30
C THR A 178 0.35 6.01 7.16
N PHE A 179 -0.47 5.94 6.11
CA PHE A 179 -0.48 6.87 5.01
C PHE A 179 -1.84 6.86 4.31
N ILE A 180 -2.10 7.91 3.54
CA ILE A 180 -3.22 8.00 2.62
C ILE A 180 -2.76 8.65 1.32
N THR A 181 -3.43 8.30 0.23
CA THR A 181 -3.34 9.00 -1.05
C THR A 181 -4.68 9.67 -1.32
N PHE A 182 -4.65 10.90 -1.81
CA PHE A 182 -5.84 11.66 -2.14
C PHE A 182 -5.56 12.63 -3.29
N MET A 183 -6.61 13.20 -3.85
CA MET A 183 -6.52 14.32 -4.76
C MET A 183 -7.40 15.46 -4.29
N VAL A 184 -6.98 16.68 -4.61
CA VAL A 184 -7.72 17.89 -4.26
C VAL A 184 -7.76 18.86 -5.43
N LYS A 185 -8.89 19.54 -5.58
CA LYS A 185 -9.15 20.64 -6.50
C LYS A 185 -9.63 21.84 -5.68
N ALA A 186 -8.80 22.87 -5.61
CA ALA A 186 -9.02 24.10 -4.85
C ALA A 186 -8.09 25.22 -5.38
N ALA A 187 -8.44 26.49 -5.13
CA ALA A 187 -7.62 27.64 -5.54
C ALA A 187 -6.38 27.85 -4.65
N GLY A 188 -6.44 27.42 -3.39
CA GLY A 188 -5.47 27.66 -2.33
C GLY A 188 -5.91 26.97 -1.04
N ASP A 189 -5.01 26.90 -0.06
CA ASP A 189 -5.32 26.61 1.35
C ASP A 189 -6.16 25.32 1.54
N ALA A 190 -5.64 24.20 1.03
CA ALA A 190 -6.20 22.88 1.27
C ALA A 190 -5.67 22.34 2.61
N HIS A 191 -6.51 22.35 3.64
CA HIS A 191 -6.17 21.88 4.99
C HIS A 191 -6.56 20.42 5.19
N LEU A 192 -5.64 19.63 5.74
CA LEU A 192 -5.90 18.28 6.24
C LEU A 192 -5.41 18.17 7.68
N ALA A 193 -6.28 17.75 8.58
CA ALA A 193 -5.93 17.53 9.99
C ALA A 193 -6.01 16.03 10.33
N LEU A 194 -4.86 15.47 10.73
CA LEU A 194 -4.71 14.12 11.24
C LEU A 194 -4.69 14.16 12.77
N SER A 195 -5.82 13.82 13.39
CA SER A 195 -6.06 14.01 14.82
C SER A 195 -6.10 12.69 15.58
N ALA A 196 -5.66 12.72 16.84
CA ALA A 196 -5.84 11.61 17.77
C ALA A 196 -7.29 11.47 18.27
N VAL A 197 -8.03 12.59 18.35
CA VAL A 197 -9.36 12.67 18.96
C VAL A 197 -10.35 13.23 17.94
N TYR A 198 -11.47 12.52 17.77
CA TYR A 198 -12.53 12.93 16.86
C TYR A 198 -13.10 14.30 17.24
N GLY A 199 -13.13 15.23 16.29
CA GLY A 199 -13.65 16.59 16.50
C GLY A 199 -12.69 17.56 17.20
N ASP A 200 -11.49 17.13 17.58
CA ASP A 200 -10.43 18.02 18.09
C ASP A 200 -9.35 18.19 17.02
N VAL A 201 -9.27 19.38 16.45
CA VAL A 201 -8.25 19.75 15.46
C VAL A 201 -7.13 20.59 16.06
N ASP A 202 -7.27 21.05 17.31
CA ASP A 202 -6.31 21.94 17.97
C ASP A 202 -5.23 21.15 18.70
N ARG A 203 -5.60 20.03 19.36
CA ARG A 203 -4.70 19.26 20.21
C ARG A 203 -4.40 17.90 19.60
N LYS A 204 -3.12 17.50 19.66
CA LYS A 204 -2.66 16.21 19.13
C LYS A 204 -3.16 16.00 17.70
N THR A 205 -2.82 16.99 16.88
CA THR A 205 -3.20 17.06 15.47
C THR A 205 -1.99 17.45 14.66
N TYR A 206 -1.78 16.74 13.56
CA TYR A 206 -0.88 17.17 12.51
C TYR A 206 -1.74 17.86 11.45
N GLU A 207 -1.64 19.18 11.34
CA GLU A 207 -2.32 19.94 10.30
C GLU A 207 -1.34 20.12 9.12
N ILE A 208 -1.77 19.72 7.93
CA ILE A 208 -1.05 19.88 6.68
C ILE A 208 -1.85 20.89 5.85
N VAL A 209 -1.21 21.97 5.42
CA VAL A 209 -1.82 22.97 4.54
C VAL A 209 -1.07 22.96 3.22
N ILE A 210 -1.77 22.56 2.15
CA ILE A 210 -1.22 22.51 0.79
C ILE A 210 -1.70 23.75 0.03
N GLY A 211 -0.75 24.51 -0.52
CA GLY A 211 -1.07 25.73 -1.27
C GLY A 211 -1.49 26.92 -0.40
N ALA A 212 -0.86 27.09 0.75
CA ALA A 212 -0.98 28.25 1.62
C ALA A 212 -0.41 29.55 0.98
N ASP A 213 -0.74 30.69 1.58
CA ASP A 213 -0.32 32.04 1.18
C ASP A 213 -0.57 32.31 -0.31
N GLY A 214 -1.82 32.09 -0.75
CA GLY A 214 -2.19 32.26 -2.14
C GLY A 214 -1.56 31.21 -3.06
N ASN A 215 -1.47 29.96 -2.60
CA ASN A 215 -0.92 28.84 -3.36
C ASN A 215 0.56 29.00 -3.71
N THR A 216 1.35 29.59 -2.80
CA THR A 216 2.79 29.81 -2.99
C THR A 216 3.66 28.88 -2.15
N LYS A 217 3.12 28.33 -1.06
CA LYS A 217 3.84 27.44 -0.14
C LYS A 217 2.93 26.36 0.45
N SER A 218 3.52 25.38 1.11
CA SER A 218 2.80 24.36 1.87
C SER A 218 3.47 24.21 3.23
N VAL A 219 2.71 23.89 4.27
CA VAL A 219 3.21 23.82 5.65
C VAL A 219 2.68 22.61 6.41
N ILE A 220 3.45 22.16 7.40
CA ILE A 220 2.98 21.30 8.48
C ILE A 220 2.91 22.15 9.75
N ARG A 221 1.82 22.02 10.51
CA ARG A 221 1.61 22.62 11.83
C ARG A 221 1.26 21.54 12.84
N TYR A 222 1.53 21.82 14.10
CA TYR A 222 1.05 21.00 15.21
C TYR A 222 -0.15 21.70 15.86
N GLY A 223 -1.35 21.17 15.62
CA GLY A 223 -2.63 21.82 15.94
C GLY A 223 -3.09 22.79 14.85
N ALA A 224 -4.41 22.92 14.70
CA ALA A 224 -5.04 23.92 13.84
C ALA A 224 -4.59 25.33 14.20
N GLY A 225 -4.04 26.06 13.22
CA GLY A 225 -3.49 27.41 13.45
C GLY A 225 -2.26 27.44 14.37
N GLY A 226 -1.67 26.29 14.69
CA GLY A 226 -0.47 26.17 15.51
C GLY A 226 0.80 26.63 14.80
N THR A 227 1.92 26.62 15.52
CA THR A 227 3.24 26.94 14.95
C THR A 227 3.58 26.03 13.78
N VAL A 228 4.08 26.63 12.70
CA VAL A 228 4.64 25.93 11.54
C VAL A 228 5.88 25.17 11.97
N VAL A 229 5.90 23.87 11.72
CA VAL A 229 6.99 22.95 12.08
C VAL A 229 7.77 22.46 10.85
N ALA A 230 7.18 22.57 9.65
CA ALA A 230 7.86 22.40 8.38
C ALA A 230 7.19 23.28 7.31
N GLU A 231 7.96 23.81 6.37
CA GLU A 231 7.49 24.64 5.27
C GLU A 231 8.25 24.29 3.99
N ALA A 232 7.57 24.38 2.85
CA ALA A 232 8.17 24.26 1.54
C ALA A 232 7.54 25.25 0.56
N ILE A 233 8.35 25.83 -0.33
CA ILE A 233 7.86 26.67 -1.43
C ILE A 233 7.22 25.75 -2.48
N THR A 234 5.93 25.96 -2.76
CA THR A 234 5.12 25.09 -3.62
C THR A 234 4.20 25.94 -4.49
N MET A 235 4.79 26.70 -5.41
CA MET A 235 4.04 27.65 -6.25
C MET A 235 3.06 26.94 -7.18
N ASN A 236 1.80 27.36 -7.12
CA ASN A 236 0.67 26.82 -7.88
C ASN A 236 0.57 25.30 -7.74
N ILE A 237 0.78 24.74 -6.55
CA ILE A 237 0.81 23.28 -6.36
C ILE A 237 -0.56 22.64 -6.48
N ILE A 238 -1.62 23.35 -6.07
CA ILE A 238 -3.03 22.96 -6.26
C ILE A 238 -3.69 23.79 -7.36
N SER A 239 -4.82 23.34 -7.88
CA SER A 239 -5.52 23.99 -8.99
C SER A 239 -7.03 23.97 -8.79
N VAL A 240 -7.69 25.09 -9.13
CA VAL A 240 -9.16 25.19 -9.16
C VAL A 240 -9.76 24.55 -10.41
N LYS A 241 -8.94 24.21 -11.42
CA LYS A 241 -9.40 23.68 -12.71
C LYS A 241 -9.33 22.15 -12.77
N GLU A 242 -8.32 21.56 -12.15
CA GLU A 242 -8.02 20.12 -12.23
C GLU A 242 -7.73 19.54 -10.83
N PHE A 243 -7.98 18.25 -10.68
CA PHE A 243 -7.52 17.50 -9.52
C PHE A 243 -6.02 17.29 -9.58
N ARG A 244 -5.38 17.33 -8.42
CA ARG A 244 -3.95 16.99 -8.29
C ARG A 244 -3.75 16.01 -7.16
N TYR A 245 -2.90 15.02 -7.41
CA TYR A 245 -2.59 13.94 -6.47
C TYR A 245 -1.57 14.34 -5.43
N PHE A 246 -1.81 13.87 -4.22
CA PHE A 246 -0.95 13.99 -3.06
C PHE A 246 -1.01 12.72 -2.22
N TRP A 247 0.03 12.50 -1.45
CA TRP A 247 0.02 11.52 -0.38
C TRP A 247 0.53 12.17 0.92
N ILE A 248 0.00 11.69 2.05
CA ILE A 248 0.48 12.04 3.38
C ILE A 248 0.81 10.76 4.11
N SER A 249 1.96 10.74 4.79
CA SER A 249 2.38 9.69 5.70
C SER A 249 2.53 10.23 7.11
N TRP A 250 2.20 9.41 8.09
CA TRP A 250 2.59 9.56 9.49
C TRP A 250 3.33 8.31 10.01
N ALA A 251 3.90 7.52 9.09
CA ALA A 251 4.66 6.32 9.42
C ALA A 251 5.98 6.68 10.13
N ASP A 252 6.53 5.73 10.89
CA ASP A 252 7.87 5.80 11.47
C ASP A 252 8.19 7.11 12.21
N HIS A 253 7.20 7.65 12.92
CA HIS A 253 7.33 8.85 13.75
C HIS A 253 7.72 10.12 12.97
N LYS A 254 7.35 10.19 11.69
CA LYS A 254 7.56 11.37 10.83
C LYS A 254 6.28 11.68 10.07
N VAL A 255 6.01 12.96 9.84
CA VAL A 255 4.96 13.40 8.92
C VAL A 255 5.60 13.81 7.61
N GLU A 256 5.17 13.19 6.52
CA GLU A 256 5.71 13.45 5.19
C GLU A 256 4.57 13.70 4.21
N VAL A 257 4.79 14.62 3.28
CA VAL A 257 3.83 14.95 2.24
C VAL A 257 4.55 14.99 0.91
N GLY A 258 3.97 14.34 -0.09
CA GLY A 258 4.49 14.37 -1.45
C GLY A 258 3.41 14.57 -2.49
N ARG A 259 3.86 15.01 -3.66
CA ARG A 259 3.04 15.20 -4.86
C ARG A 259 3.06 13.93 -5.69
N GLY A 260 1.92 13.62 -6.30
CA GLY A 260 1.71 12.36 -7.00
C GLY A 260 1.00 11.34 -6.12
N ALA A 261 0.67 10.19 -6.69
CA ALA A 261 -0.17 9.21 -6.01
C ALA A 261 0.61 8.05 -5.35
N LYS A 262 1.88 7.89 -5.72
CA LYS A 262 2.78 6.88 -5.18
C LYS A 262 3.41 7.38 -3.87
N TYR A 263 3.16 6.63 -2.80
CA TYR A 263 3.79 6.84 -1.49
C TYR A 263 5.32 6.93 -1.61
N GLY A 264 5.92 7.91 -0.93
CA GLY A 264 7.38 8.09 -0.88
C GLY A 264 8.00 8.85 -2.05
N HIS A 265 7.27 9.11 -3.13
CA HIS A 265 7.76 9.87 -4.30
C HIS A 265 7.34 11.35 -4.24
N GLY A 266 8.08 12.24 -4.92
CA GLY A 266 7.68 13.66 -5.03
C GLY A 266 7.51 14.38 -3.69
N ARG A 267 8.20 13.93 -2.64
CA ARG A 267 8.12 14.48 -1.28
C ARG A 267 8.54 15.96 -1.27
N PHE A 268 7.67 16.83 -0.75
CA PHE A 268 7.96 18.25 -0.60
C PHE A 268 7.83 18.75 0.84
N LEU A 269 7.15 18.02 1.74
CA LEU A 269 7.19 18.30 3.18
C LEU A 269 7.72 17.08 3.94
N HIS A 270 8.49 17.37 4.98
CA HIS A 270 9.04 16.38 5.89
C HIS A 270 9.18 17.00 7.28
N TRP A 271 8.64 16.32 8.27
CA TRP A 271 8.79 16.69 9.67
C TRP A 271 9.04 15.45 10.53
N PRO A 272 10.24 15.27 11.11
CA PRO A 272 10.49 14.24 12.11
C PRO A 272 9.77 14.63 13.41
N VAL A 273 8.76 13.85 13.82
CA VAL A 273 7.90 14.21 14.95
C VAL A 273 8.64 13.94 16.27
N PRO A 274 8.86 14.97 17.12
CA PRO A 274 9.48 14.78 18.43
C PRO A 274 8.67 13.83 19.31
N ALA A 275 9.33 13.02 20.14
CA ALA A 275 8.70 11.99 20.98
C ALA A 275 7.51 12.51 21.80
N ASN A 276 7.58 13.73 22.33
CA ASN A 276 6.52 14.36 23.12
C ASN A 276 5.29 14.83 22.30
N ARG A 277 5.36 14.76 20.97
CA ARG A 277 4.29 15.15 20.03
C ARG A 277 3.76 13.97 19.22
N GLN A 278 4.28 12.77 19.45
CA GLN A 278 3.82 11.56 18.77
C GLN A 278 2.51 11.05 19.38
N PHE A 279 1.56 10.67 18.52
CA PHE A 279 0.29 10.05 18.90
C PHE A 279 -0.23 9.16 17.78
N ASN A 280 -1.16 8.26 18.11
CA ASN A 280 -1.89 7.48 17.12
C ASN A 280 -2.93 8.37 16.44
N VAL A 281 -2.82 8.49 15.12
CA VAL A 281 -3.78 9.18 14.28
C VAL A 281 -5.02 8.29 14.13
N ASN A 282 -6.18 8.79 14.57
CA ASN A 282 -7.43 8.02 14.59
C ASN A 282 -8.50 8.60 13.68
N CYS A 283 -8.42 9.89 13.36
CA CYS A 283 -9.44 10.58 12.58
C CYS A 283 -8.85 11.66 11.66
N LEU A 284 -9.52 11.85 10.52
CA LEU A 284 -9.15 12.76 9.45
C LEU A 284 -10.22 13.84 9.36
N SER A 285 -9.79 15.08 9.18
CA SER A 285 -10.67 16.18 8.77
C SER A 285 -10.03 16.96 7.62
N VAL A 286 -10.88 17.59 6.82
CA VAL A 286 -10.46 18.48 5.72
C VAL A 286 -11.23 19.78 5.72
N SER A 287 -10.58 20.85 5.26
CA SER A 287 -11.22 22.13 4.99
C SER A 287 -10.50 22.89 3.88
N THR A 288 -11.18 23.89 3.33
CA THR A 288 -10.60 24.85 2.38
C THR A 288 -10.91 26.25 2.84
N ASP A 289 -10.00 27.21 2.63
CA ASP A 289 -10.24 28.59 3.04
C ASP A 289 -11.19 29.37 2.10
N THR A 290 -11.48 30.62 2.45
CA THR A 290 -12.44 31.55 1.83
C THR A 290 -12.26 31.83 0.34
N ALA A 291 -11.12 31.45 -0.24
CA ALA A 291 -10.81 31.68 -1.65
C ALA A 291 -11.64 30.80 -2.60
N SER A 292 -12.00 29.57 -2.23
CA SER A 292 -12.79 28.67 -3.09
C SER A 292 -13.29 27.43 -2.35
N ARG A 293 -14.37 26.81 -2.86
CA ARG A 293 -14.78 25.47 -2.42
C ARG A 293 -13.72 24.43 -2.78
N GLY A 294 -13.50 23.48 -1.89
CA GLY A 294 -12.64 22.33 -2.14
C GLY A 294 -13.43 21.13 -2.61
N GLN A 295 -12.88 20.41 -3.58
CA GLN A 295 -13.32 19.08 -3.94
C GLN A 295 -12.16 18.11 -3.68
N TRP A 296 -12.43 17.08 -2.90
CA TRP A 296 -11.45 16.10 -2.43
C TRP A 296 -11.88 14.71 -2.86
N GLU A 297 -10.93 13.87 -3.23
CA GLU A 297 -11.17 12.43 -3.41
C GLU A 297 -10.06 11.63 -2.73
N PHE A 298 -10.44 10.77 -1.79
CA PHE A 298 -9.51 9.90 -1.07
C PHE A 298 -9.48 8.53 -1.72
N ALA A 299 -8.30 8.05 -2.08
CA ALA A 299 -8.12 6.74 -2.69
C ALA A 299 -8.11 5.64 -1.62
N GLU A 300 -8.96 4.63 -1.78
CA GLU A 300 -8.86 3.37 -1.04
C GLU A 300 -8.02 2.39 -1.86
N LEU A 301 -6.96 1.82 -1.30
CA LEU A 301 -6.06 0.91 -2.03
C LEU A 301 -6.62 -0.52 -2.07
N LEU A 302 -6.41 -1.19 -3.19
CA LEU A 302 -6.83 -2.55 -3.54
C LEU A 302 -5.74 -3.54 -3.10
N GLU A 303 -5.55 -3.74 -1.80
CA GLU A 303 -4.65 -4.80 -1.29
C GLU A 303 -5.22 -6.23 -1.46
N ASP A 304 -6.29 -6.45 -2.26
CA ASP A 304 -7.01 -7.72 -2.34
C ASP A 304 -6.73 -8.62 -3.57
N ALA A 305 -5.89 -8.23 -4.52
CA ALA A 305 -5.54 -9.06 -5.68
C ALA A 305 -4.26 -9.88 -5.39
N TYR A 306 -4.28 -11.21 -5.16
CA TYR A 306 -4.23 -12.22 -6.25
C TYR A 306 -4.63 -13.67 -5.81
N PRO A 307 -4.96 -14.66 -6.70
CA PRO A 307 -5.07 -14.60 -8.15
C PRO A 307 -6.46 -15.03 -8.69
N ASN A 308 -7.45 -14.15 -8.71
CA ASN A 308 -8.55 -14.34 -9.66
C ASN A 308 -8.15 -13.67 -10.97
N ALA A 309 -8.35 -14.34 -12.10
CA ALA A 309 -8.14 -13.71 -13.39
C ALA A 309 -9.14 -12.57 -13.55
N MET A 310 -8.67 -11.40 -13.96
CA MET A 310 -9.51 -10.21 -14.10
C MET A 310 -9.68 -9.89 -15.59
N LYS A 311 -10.90 -9.58 -16.02
CA LYS A 311 -11.18 -9.17 -17.40
C LYS A 311 -10.47 -7.86 -17.70
N THR A 312 -10.09 -7.64 -18.95
CA THR A 312 -9.47 -6.40 -19.43
C THR A 312 -10.40 -5.23 -19.16
N PRO A 313 -11.70 -5.24 -19.50
CA PRO A 313 -12.61 -4.18 -19.09
C PRO A 313 -12.70 -3.97 -17.58
N ASP A 314 -12.61 -5.03 -16.78
CA ASP A 314 -12.62 -4.90 -15.32
C ASP A 314 -11.30 -4.30 -14.84
N LEU A 315 -10.13 -4.74 -15.32
CA LEU A 315 -8.83 -4.14 -15.03
C LEU A 315 -8.81 -2.69 -15.45
N MET A 316 -9.29 -2.38 -16.66
CA MET A 316 -9.43 -1.01 -17.14
C MET A 316 -10.35 -0.21 -16.23
N ARG A 317 -11.48 -0.77 -15.77
CA ARG A 317 -12.37 -0.10 -14.82
C ARG A 317 -11.72 0.10 -13.44
N HIS A 318 -11.06 -0.92 -12.89
CA HIS A 318 -10.40 -0.89 -11.58
C HIS A 318 -9.16 0.01 -11.58
N CYS A 319 -8.41 0.03 -12.67
CA CYS A 319 -7.29 0.94 -12.94
C CYS A 319 -7.76 2.29 -13.51
N LYS A 320 -9.07 2.48 -13.68
CA LYS A 320 -9.72 3.70 -14.19
C LYS A 320 -9.18 4.20 -15.54
N VAL A 321 -8.76 3.29 -16.40
CA VAL A 321 -8.32 3.56 -17.78
C VAL A 321 -9.47 4.15 -18.57
N LYS A 322 -9.27 5.35 -19.13
CA LYS A 322 -10.27 6.00 -19.98
C LYS A 322 -10.43 5.20 -21.29
N PRO A 323 -11.60 5.23 -21.94
CA PRO A 323 -11.78 4.55 -23.23
C PRO A 323 -10.77 4.96 -24.30
N SER A 324 -10.26 6.21 -24.24
CA SER A 324 -9.20 6.72 -25.13
C SER A 324 -7.84 6.06 -24.92
N ASP A 325 -7.58 5.52 -23.72
CA ASP A 325 -6.26 5.07 -23.28
C ASP A 325 -6.19 3.53 -23.20
N ALA A 326 -7.25 2.85 -23.64
CA ALA A 326 -7.37 1.39 -23.59
C ALA A 326 -6.22 0.66 -24.31
N MET A 327 -5.73 1.23 -25.42
CA MET A 327 -4.60 0.65 -26.16
C MET A 327 -3.28 0.72 -25.37
N THR A 328 -3.01 1.84 -24.69
CA THR A 328 -1.82 2.02 -23.85
C THR A 328 -1.82 1.03 -22.68
N ALA A 329 -2.98 0.85 -22.04
CA ALA A 329 -3.11 -0.10 -20.95
C ALA A 329 -2.92 -1.56 -21.39
N LEU A 330 -3.33 -1.93 -22.62
CA LEU A 330 -3.04 -3.24 -23.20
C LEU A 330 -1.53 -3.44 -23.45
N VAL A 331 -0.80 -2.39 -23.84
CA VAL A 331 0.66 -2.44 -24.00
C VAL A 331 1.36 -2.67 -22.67
N PHE A 332 0.93 -2.01 -21.59
CA PHE A 332 1.47 -2.24 -20.24
C PHE A 332 1.24 -3.67 -19.75
N LEU A 333 0.04 -4.23 -19.99
CA LEU A 333 -0.25 -5.61 -19.64
C LEU A 333 0.65 -6.59 -20.41
N ALA A 334 0.98 -6.30 -21.68
CA ALA A 334 1.93 -7.07 -22.46
C ALA A 334 3.37 -6.97 -21.92
N ASP A 335 3.82 -5.81 -21.43
CA ASP A 335 5.13 -5.64 -20.79
C ASP A 335 5.23 -6.38 -19.45
N LEU A 336 4.21 -6.24 -18.59
CA LEU A 336 4.14 -6.98 -17.34
C LEU A 336 4.16 -8.49 -17.59
N GLN A 337 3.54 -8.97 -18.67
CA GLN A 337 3.59 -10.37 -19.07
C GLN A 337 4.99 -10.78 -19.52
N LYS A 338 5.67 -9.94 -20.31
CA LYS A 338 7.06 -10.17 -20.73
C LYS A 338 8.02 -10.25 -19.53
N ARG A 339 7.75 -9.48 -18.48
CA ARG A 339 8.50 -9.48 -17.20
C ARG A 339 8.13 -10.65 -16.28
N GLY A 340 7.18 -11.50 -16.67
CA GLY A 340 6.74 -12.64 -15.87
C GLY A 340 5.97 -12.24 -14.61
N LEU A 341 5.44 -11.01 -14.55
CA LEU A 341 4.66 -10.51 -13.42
C LEU A 341 3.17 -10.80 -13.59
N VAL A 342 2.71 -10.88 -14.84
CA VAL A 342 1.35 -11.31 -15.18
C VAL A 342 1.35 -12.32 -16.33
N LYS A 343 0.20 -12.95 -16.57
CA LYS A 343 -0.06 -13.90 -17.63
C LYS A 343 -1.50 -13.72 -18.07
N GLU A 344 -1.68 -13.50 -19.36
CA GLU A 344 -2.97 -13.59 -20.04
C GLU A 344 -3.34 -15.07 -20.13
N VAL A 345 -4.41 -15.43 -19.42
CA VAL A 345 -4.85 -16.82 -19.27
C VAL A 345 -5.88 -17.20 -20.34
N GLU A 346 -6.59 -16.21 -20.86
CA GLU A 346 -7.57 -16.25 -21.94
C GLU A 346 -7.63 -14.84 -22.56
N GLU A 347 -8.09 -14.68 -23.80
CA GLU A 347 -8.14 -13.37 -24.47
C GLU A 347 -8.81 -12.31 -23.59
N GLY A 348 -8.04 -11.32 -23.17
CA GLY A 348 -8.45 -10.25 -22.31
C GLY A 348 -8.60 -10.61 -20.83
N PHE A 349 -8.08 -11.74 -20.33
CA PHE A 349 -8.10 -12.09 -18.90
C PHE A 349 -6.70 -12.24 -18.32
N TRP A 350 -6.41 -11.47 -17.28
CA TRP A 350 -5.05 -11.37 -16.74
C TRP A 350 -4.92 -11.89 -15.32
N LEU A 351 -3.84 -12.62 -15.08
CA LEU A 351 -3.46 -13.19 -13.80
C LEU A 351 -2.04 -12.74 -13.44
N ARG A 352 -1.69 -12.51 -12.19
CA ARG A 352 -0.35 -12.18 -11.70
C ARG A 352 0.29 -13.48 -11.33
N ILE A 353 1.53 -13.53 -11.71
CA ILE A 353 2.40 -14.64 -11.47
C ILE A 353 3.27 -14.28 -10.28
N GLN A 354 3.41 -15.24 -9.37
CA GLN A 354 4.32 -15.10 -8.25
C GLN A 354 5.73 -14.90 -8.80
N SER A 355 6.44 -13.88 -8.33
CA SER A 355 7.82 -13.63 -8.73
C SER A 355 8.72 -14.65 -8.03
N GLY A 356 8.74 -15.88 -8.55
CA GLY A 356 9.79 -16.82 -8.18
C GLY A 356 11.12 -16.15 -8.50
N GLY A 357 11.98 -15.95 -7.50
CA GLY A 357 13.35 -15.51 -7.76
C GLY A 357 13.99 -16.44 -8.81
N GLU A 358 15.01 -15.97 -9.53
CA GLU A 358 15.68 -16.62 -10.68
C GLU A 358 16.14 -18.09 -10.50
N GLN A 359 15.82 -18.76 -9.39
CA GLN A 359 16.09 -20.16 -9.08
C GLN A 359 14.86 -21.04 -8.78
N ASP A 360 13.63 -20.52 -8.70
CA ASP A 360 12.46 -21.36 -8.38
C ASP A 360 11.83 -21.96 -9.65
N THR A 361 12.51 -22.93 -10.25
CA THR A 361 12.00 -23.72 -11.38
C THR A 361 10.92 -24.75 -10.97
N THR A 362 10.40 -24.70 -9.74
CA THR A 362 9.57 -25.77 -9.16
C THR A 362 8.08 -25.43 -9.00
N HIS A 363 7.68 -24.16 -9.12
CA HIS A 363 6.27 -23.76 -9.03
C HIS A 363 5.62 -23.61 -10.41
N GLU A 364 4.82 -24.61 -10.80
CA GLU A 364 4.14 -24.59 -12.10
C GLU A 364 2.74 -23.96 -11.99
N VAL A 365 2.43 -22.97 -12.83
CA VAL A 365 1.09 -22.34 -12.90
C VAL A 365 0.39 -22.74 -14.20
N LYS A 366 -0.65 -23.57 -14.08
CA LYS A 366 -1.47 -24.10 -15.18
C LYS A 366 -2.82 -23.43 -15.24
N VAL A 367 -3.11 -22.78 -16.37
CA VAL A 367 -4.45 -22.35 -16.71
C VAL A 367 -5.18 -23.51 -17.36
N VAL A 368 -6.36 -23.85 -16.85
CA VAL A 368 -7.10 -25.03 -17.31
C VAL A 368 -8.57 -24.74 -17.52
N LYS A 369 -9.17 -25.32 -18.57
CA LYS A 369 -10.63 -25.27 -18.80
C LYS A 369 -11.39 -26.06 -17.72
N ASN A 370 -10.82 -27.20 -17.34
CA ASN A 370 -11.31 -28.06 -16.28
C ASN A 370 -10.15 -28.42 -15.36
N LEU A 371 -10.40 -28.46 -14.06
CA LEU A 371 -9.41 -28.93 -13.09
C LEU A 371 -9.04 -30.38 -13.40
N PRO A 372 -7.77 -30.77 -13.20
CA PRO A 372 -7.36 -32.15 -13.42
C PRO A 372 -8.19 -33.08 -12.54
N GLN A 373 -8.65 -34.19 -13.11
CA GLN A 373 -9.19 -35.28 -12.32
C GLN A 373 -8.03 -36.02 -11.67
N LEU A 374 -7.66 -35.62 -10.46
CA LEU A 374 -6.70 -36.35 -9.64
C LEU A 374 -7.34 -37.68 -9.23
N THR A 375 -6.62 -38.78 -9.35
CA THR A 375 -7.15 -40.12 -9.06
C THR A 375 -6.37 -40.82 -7.95
N GLY A 376 -7.07 -41.68 -7.19
CA GLY A 376 -6.45 -42.53 -6.17
C GLY A 376 -5.60 -41.74 -5.17
N LYS A 377 -4.30 -42.07 -5.12
CA LYS A 377 -3.33 -41.53 -4.15
C LYS A 377 -2.88 -40.09 -4.44
N GLU A 378 -3.28 -39.49 -5.56
CA GLU A 378 -2.92 -38.11 -5.90
C GLU A 378 -3.94 -37.10 -5.37
N GLN A 379 -5.11 -37.56 -4.91
CA GLN A 379 -6.11 -36.64 -4.38
C GLN A 379 -5.65 -36.02 -3.05
N PRO A 380 -5.84 -34.71 -2.87
CA PRO A 380 -5.63 -34.04 -1.60
C PRO A 380 -6.54 -34.59 -0.52
N THR A 381 -5.98 -34.82 0.67
CA THR A 381 -6.74 -35.19 1.88
C THR A 381 -6.85 -34.03 2.87
N ILE A 382 -6.04 -32.99 2.68
CA ILE A 382 -6.05 -31.79 3.52
C ILE A 382 -6.26 -30.56 2.63
N ALA A 383 -7.28 -29.76 2.96
CA ALA A 383 -7.50 -28.46 2.35
C ALA A 383 -7.01 -27.35 3.27
N ILE A 384 -6.34 -26.35 2.71
CA ILE A 384 -5.86 -25.17 3.41
C ILE A 384 -6.57 -23.94 2.84
N ILE A 385 -7.25 -23.19 3.70
CA ILE A 385 -8.03 -22.01 3.29
C ILE A 385 -7.42 -20.76 3.90
N THR A 386 -7.19 -19.76 3.05
CA THR A 386 -6.66 -18.43 3.40
C THR A 386 -7.64 -17.35 2.96
N THR A 387 -7.51 -16.13 3.49
CA THR A 387 -8.40 -14.99 3.19
C THR A 387 -7.68 -13.80 2.57
N LEU A 388 -6.42 -13.56 2.94
CA LEU A 388 -5.59 -12.47 2.43
C LEU A 388 -4.53 -13.00 1.46
N TYR A 389 -4.00 -12.10 0.63
CA TYR A 389 -2.98 -12.48 -0.34
C TYR A 389 -1.65 -12.88 0.32
N CYS A 390 -1.20 -12.13 1.33
CA CYS A 390 0.01 -12.47 2.10
C CYS A 390 -0.12 -13.82 2.81
N GLU A 391 -1.32 -14.19 3.26
CA GLU A 391 -1.61 -15.51 3.83
C GLU A 391 -1.46 -16.61 2.78
N LYS A 392 -2.02 -16.41 1.58
CA LYS A 392 -1.90 -17.37 0.47
C LYS A 392 -0.44 -17.56 0.05
N LEU A 393 0.33 -16.48 -0.08
CA LEU A 393 1.76 -16.53 -0.38
C LEU A 393 2.52 -17.34 0.67
N ALA A 394 2.28 -17.04 1.96
CA ALA A 394 2.90 -17.75 3.07
C ALA A 394 2.55 -19.25 3.08
N VAL A 395 1.29 -19.60 2.86
CA VAL A 395 0.85 -20.99 2.77
C VAL A 395 1.47 -21.70 1.58
N ASP A 396 1.47 -21.08 0.40
CA ASP A 396 2.02 -21.71 -0.81
C ASP A 396 3.54 -21.91 -0.71
N ALA A 397 4.25 -21.03 -0.01
CA ALA A 397 5.68 -21.21 0.27
C ALA A 397 5.96 -22.47 1.11
N MET A 398 4.96 -23.00 1.83
CA MET A 398 5.10 -24.21 2.63
C MET A 398 4.86 -25.50 1.84
N ILE A 399 4.26 -25.42 0.65
CA ILE A 399 3.87 -26.58 -0.17
C ILE A 399 5.01 -26.97 -1.12
N GLU A 400 5.38 -28.23 -1.07
CA GLU A 400 6.40 -28.87 -1.91
C GLU A 400 5.74 -29.51 -3.15
N GLU A 401 6.50 -29.72 -4.23
CA GLU A 401 6.00 -30.34 -5.48
C GLU A 401 4.68 -29.71 -5.98
N LYS A 402 4.58 -28.38 -5.88
CA LYS A 402 3.32 -27.66 -6.04
C LYS A 402 3.04 -27.22 -7.47
N THR A 403 1.80 -27.43 -7.89
CA THR A 403 1.21 -26.88 -9.12
C THR A 403 -0.01 -26.03 -8.76
N THR A 404 -0.05 -24.79 -9.24
CA THR A 404 -1.24 -23.94 -9.15
C THR A 404 -2.10 -24.11 -10.40
N TYR A 405 -3.34 -24.56 -10.19
CA TYR A 405 -4.35 -24.64 -11.22
C TYR A 405 -5.28 -23.44 -11.14
N VAL A 406 -5.46 -22.78 -12.28
CA VAL A 406 -6.34 -21.63 -12.44
C VAL A 406 -7.42 -22.05 -13.42
N ARG A 407 -8.61 -22.34 -12.89
CA ARG A 407 -9.78 -22.59 -13.70
C ARG A 407 -10.56 -21.30 -13.86
N HIS A 408 -10.47 -20.77 -15.07
CA HIS A 408 -11.16 -19.57 -15.48
C HIS A 408 -12.56 -19.91 -16.04
N LYS A 409 -13.57 -19.09 -15.73
CA LYS A 409 -14.91 -19.16 -16.35
C LYS A 409 -15.34 -17.76 -16.75
N THR A 410 -15.93 -17.63 -17.94
CA THR A 410 -16.47 -16.37 -18.48
C THR A 410 -17.67 -15.83 -17.68
N GLU A 411 -18.38 -16.75 -17.01
CA GLU A 411 -19.48 -16.50 -16.07
C GLU A 411 -19.21 -17.18 -14.71
N GLY A 412 -19.25 -16.41 -13.62
CA GLY A 412 -18.96 -16.87 -12.26
C GLY A 412 -17.52 -16.60 -11.83
N GLU A 413 -17.17 -17.05 -10.61
CA GLU A 413 -15.86 -16.77 -10.02
C GLU A 413 -14.79 -17.74 -10.54
N SER A 414 -13.59 -17.21 -10.79
CA SER A 414 -12.40 -18.01 -11.05
C SER A 414 -12.08 -18.92 -9.86
N GLN A 415 -11.60 -20.13 -10.13
CA GLN A 415 -11.17 -21.06 -9.11
C GLN A 415 -9.65 -21.20 -9.16
N VAL A 416 -8.99 -20.96 -8.02
CA VAL A 416 -7.55 -21.20 -7.91
C VAL A 416 -7.24 -22.16 -6.78
N TYR A 417 -6.52 -23.21 -7.15
CA TYR A 417 -6.08 -24.25 -6.26
C TYR A 417 -4.60 -24.51 -6.46
N THR A 418 -3.82 -24.42 -5.40
CA THR A 418 -2.43 -24.88 -5.40
C THR A 418 -2.41 -26.26 -4.78
N VAL A 419 -2.12 -27.26 -5.60
CA VAL A 419 -2.04 -28.67 -5.18
C VAL A 419 -0.58 -29.07 -5.09
N GLY A 420 -0.22 -29.77 -4.02
CA GLY A 420 1.14 -30.27 -3.83
C GLY A 420 1.21 -31.14 -2.59
N LYS A 421 2.38 -31.18 -1.95
CA LYS A 421 2.63 -32.00 -0.76
C LYS A 421 3.11 -31.17 0.41
N ILE A 422 2.71 -31.60 1.60
CA ILE A 422 3.36 -31.22 2.86
C ILE A 422 3.66 -32.52 3.61
N GLY A 423 4.95 -32.83 3.75
CA GLY A 423 5.38 -34.12 4.27
C GLY A 423 4.82 -35.26 3.40
N LYS A 424 4.10 -36.19 4.04
CA LYS A 424 3.49 -37.35 3.36
C LYS A 424 2.08 -37.10 2.81
N PHE A 425 1.49 -35.93 3.07
CA PHE A 425 0.11 -35.63 2.72
C PHE A 425 0.03 -34.81 1.44
N ASN A 426 -0.91 -35.16 0.57
CA ASN A 426 -1.28 -34.28 -0.53
C ASN A 426 -2.22 -33.21 0.00
N VAL A 427 -1.91 -31.96 -0.33
CA VAL A 427 -2.64 -30.80 0.15
C VAL A 427 -3.16 -29.98 -1.03
N VAL A 428 -4.26 -29.27 -0.78
CA VAL A 428 -4.75 -28.23 -1.69
C VAL A 428 -4.94 -26.94 -0.92
N SER A 429 -4.35 -25.84 -1.39
CA SER A 429 -4.60 -24.51 -0.84
C SER A 429 -5.48 -23.67 -1.76
N THR A 430 -6.33 -22.84 -1.17
CA THR A 430 -7.11 -21.83 -1.89
C THR A 430 -7.23 -20.56 -1.05
N LYS A 431 -7.56 -19.46 -1.72
CA LYS A 431 -7.87 -18.18 -1.09
C LYS A 431 -9.34 -17.88 -1.33
N VAL A 432 -10.12 -17.68 -0.26
CA VAL A 432 -11.48 -17.17 -0.43
C VAL A 432 -11.41 -15.71 -0.87
N SER A 433 -12.27 -15.35 -1.82
CA SER A 433 -12.31 -13.99 -2.32
C SER A 433 -12.96 -13.07 -1.29
N ARG A 434 -12.23 -12.06 -0.79
CA ARG A 434 -12.83 -10.92 -0.08
C ARG A 434 -13.33 -9.90 -1.11
N GLN A 435 -14.20 -10.33 -2.04
CA GLN A 435 -14.72 -9.44 -3.07
C GLN A 435 -15.30 -8.18 -2.43
N GLN A 436 -15.19 -7.04 -3.10
CA GLN A 436 -15.90 -5.85 -2.66
C GLN A 436 -17.36 -5.97 -3.05
N GLY A 437 -18.23 -5.80 -2.07
CA GLY A 437 -19.65 -5.96 -2.21
C GLY A 437 -20.33 -5.78 -0.87
N LYS A 438 -21.65 -5.98 -0.83
CA LYS A 438 -22.35 -6.04 0.46
C LYS A 438 -21.82 -7.24 1.27
N GLU A 439 -21.88 -7.13 2.60
CA GLU A 439 -21.42 -8.18 3.54
C GLU A 439 -21.99 -9.57 3.18
N GLU A 440 -23.23 -9.61 2.72
CA GLU A 440 -23.90 -10.83 2.23
C GLU A 440 -23.25 -11.43 0.97
N GLU A 441 -22.85 -10.61 0.01
CA GLU A 441 -22.21 -11.08 -1.24
C GLU A 441 -20.83 -11.70 -0.94
N ILE A 442 -20.09 -11.11 -0.01
CA ILE A 442 -18.80 -11.65 0.48
C ILE A 442 -19.02 -13.02 1.13
N ARG A 443 -20.07 -13.13 1.97
CA ARG A 443 -20.41 -14.38 2.65
C ARG A 443 -20.76 -15.48 1.64
N ILE A 444 -21.61 -15.16 0.67
CA ILE A 444 -22.01 -16.08 -0.42
C ILE A 444 -20.80 -16.52 -1.26
N ALA A 445 -19.89 -15.61 -1.60
CA ALA A 445 -18.67 -15.93 -2.35
C ALA A 445 -17.75 -16.90 -1.58
N ALA A 446 -17.56 -16.66 -0.29
CA ALA A 446 -16.79 -17.55 0.57
C ALA A 446 -17.44 -18.94 0.68
N GLU A 447 -18.76 -19.01 0.90
CA GLU A 447 -19.51 -20.26 1.00
C GLU A 447 -19.44 -21.08 -0.30
N ASN A 448 -19.57 -20.41 -1.44
CA ASN A 448 -19.45 -21.01 -2.77
C ASN A 448 -18.04 -21.56 -3.04
N THR A 449 -17.01 -20.82 -2.63
CA THR A 449 -15.61 -21.25 -2.78
C THR A 449 -15.37 -22.56 -2.04
N VAL A 450 -15.81 -22.65 -0.79
CA VAL A 450 -15.67 -23.86 0.05
C VAL A 450 -16.46 -25.02 -0.53
N THR A 451 -17.70 -24.80 -0.94
CA THR A 451 -18.55 -25.84 -1.55
C THR A 451 -17.92 -26.40 -2.82
N ARG A 452 -17.35 -25.53 -3.67
CA ARG A 452 -16.64 -25.94 -4.88
C ARG A 452 -15.35 -26.68 -4.58
N LEU A 453 -14.58 -26.25 -3.58
CA LEU A 453 -13.35 -26.91 -3.15
C LEU A 453 -13.65 -28.36 -2.72
N LEU A 454 -14.60 -28.55 -1.80
CA LEU A 454 -14.97 -29.86 -1.29
C LEU A 454 -15.63 -30.75 -2.37
N GLY A 455 -16.42 -30.16 -3.27
CA GLY A 455 -16.98 -30.88 -4.42
C GLY A 455 -15.94 -31.29 -5.46
N THR A 456 -14.86 -30.51 -5.61
CA THR A 456 -13.77 -30.81 -6.56
C THR A 456 -12.82 -31.86 -6.00
N PHE A 457 -12.44 -31.72 -4.72
CA PHE A 457 -11.52 -32.62 -4.04
C PHE A 457 -12.27 -33.41 -2.98
N SER A 458 -13.01 -34.41 -3.42
CA SER A 458 -13.94 -35.19 -2.58
C SER A 458 -13.25 -36.08 -1.53
N LYS A 459 -11.92 -36.21 -1.58
CA LYS A 459 -11.10 -36.91 -0.58
C LYS A 459 -10.56 -36.00 0.53
N VAL A 460 -10.91 -34.71 0.53
CA VAL A 460 -10.52 -33.80 1.62
C VAL A 460 -11.26 -34.20 2.89
N ASP A 461 -10.50 -34.75 3.83
CA ASP A 461 -10.98 -35.14 5.16
C ASP A 461 -10.79 -33.99 6.17
N HIS A 462 -9.67 -33.26 6.06
CA HIS A 462 -9.30 -32.20 7.00
C HIS A 462 -9.25 -30.82 6.34
N VAL A 463 -9.77 -29.80 7.02
CA VAL A 463 -9.69 -28.40 6.57
C VAL A 463 -8.94 -27.55 7.59
N ILE A 464 -7.88 -26.86 7.16
CA ILE A 464 -7.10 -25.96 8.02
C ILE A 464 -7.25 -24.53 7.52
N LEU A 465 -7.85 -23.67 8.34
CA LEU A 465 -7.98 -22.24 8.06
C LEU A 465 -6.73 -21.54 8.60
N THR A 466 -5.82 -21.14 7.71
CA THR A 466 -4.54 -20.50 8.10
C THR A 466 -4.53 -19.04 7.67
N GLY A 467 -4.13 -18.15 8.57
CA GLY A 467 -4.16 -16.72 8.28
C GLY A 467 -3.64 -15.86 9.43
N VAL A 468 -3.93 -14.57 9.38
CA VAL A 468 -3.60 -13.60 10.43
C VAL A 468 -4.81 -13.31 11.30
N GLY A 469 -4.56 -12.95 12.56
CA GLY A 469 -5.59 -12.51 13.48
C GLY A 469 -5.06 -11.48 14.48
N GLY A 470 -5.96 -10.96 15.30
CA GLY A 470 -5.63 -10.04 16.38
C GLY A 470 -5.57 -10.75 17.72
N SER A 471 -4.60 -10.44 18.57
CA SER A 471 -4.52 -11.00 19.92
C SER A 471 -5.51 -10.30 20.85
N VAL A 472 -6.18 -11.08 21.70
CA VAL A 472 -6.86 -10.54 22.89
C VAL A 472 -5.83 -10.43 24.01
N PRO A 473 -5.45 -9.22 24.45
CA PRO A 473 -4.38 -9.08 25.43
C PRO A 473 -4.79 -9.60 26.81
N ASP A 474 -3.91 -10.34 27.48
CA ASP A 474 -3.97 -10.50 28.93
C ASP A 474 -2.88 -9.63 29.54
N TYR A 475 -3.25 -8.64 30.35
CA TYR A 475 -2.27 -7.69 30.90
C TYR A 475 -1.54 -8.22 32.13
N ARG A 476 -1.89 -9.41 32.62
CA ARG A 476 -1.37 -9.95 33.89
C ARG A 476 -0.60 -11.25 33.69
N ASP A 477 -1.07 -12.10 32.78
CA ASP A 477 -0.56 -13.45 32.58
C ASP A 477 0.05 -13.60 31.18
N GLY A 478 1.39 -13.69 31.11
CA GLY A 478 2.09 -13.85 29.84
C GLY A 478 1.91 -15.22 29.18
N SER A 479 1.41 -16.23 29.88
CA SER A 479 0.96 -17.48 29.24
C SER A 479 -0.31 -17.25 28.42
N LYS A 480 -1.08 -16.23 28.83
CA LYS A 480 -2.33 -15.84 28.23
C LYS A 480 -2.23 -14.73 27.20
N HIS A 481 -1.07 -14.10 27.10
CA HIS A 481 -0.86 -12.98 26.22
C HIS A 481 -0.05 -13.39 24.99
N ALA A 482 -0.74 -13.58 23.85
CA ALA A 482 -0.09 -13.76 22.57
C ALA A 482 0.41 -12.40 22.06
N ARG A 483 1.68 -12.33 21.66
CA ARG A 483 2.35 -11.13 21.15
C ARG A 483 2.36 -11.08 19.62
N LEU A 484 2.77 -9.96 19.04
CA LEU A 484 2.85 -9.86 17.58
C LEU A 484 3.90 -10.84 17.02
N GLY A 485 3.50 -11.62 16.01
CA GLY A 485 4.29 -12.69 15.44
C GLY A 485 4.16 -14.05 16.15
N ASP A 486 3.48 -14.13 17.31
CA ASP A 486 3.08 -15.41 17.89
C ASP A 486 1.95 -16.06 17.09
N VAL A 487 1.68 -17.33 17.35
CA VAL A 487 0.61 -18.10 16.71
C VAL A 487 -0.42 -18.52 17.75
N VAL A 488 -1.69 -18.35 17.43
CA VAL A 488 -2.84 -18.87 18.19
C VAL A 488 -3.50 -19.99 17.39
N VAL A 489 -3.70 -21.12 18.03
CA VAL A 489 -4.32 -22.32 17.46
C VAL A 489 -5.64 -22.59 18.16
N SER A 490 -6.69 -22.82 17.38
CA SER A 490 -8.04 -23.06 17.89
C SER A 490 -8.12 -24.40 18.61
N VAL A 491 -8.05 -24.37 19.94
CA VAL A 491 -8.18 -25.55 20.80
C VAL A 491 -9.18 -25.20 21.88
N ALA A 492 -10.16 -26.08 22.10
CA ALA A 492 -11.22 -25.83 23.08
C ALA A 492 -10.64 -25.70 24.49
N THR A 493 -11.13 -24.73 25.26
CA THR A 493 -10.67 -24.51 26.65
C THR A 493 -11.25 -25.52 27.63
N VAL A 494 -12.36 -26.16 27.26
CA VAL A 494 -13.04 -27.20 28.02
C VAL A 494 -13.40 -28.35 27.07
N THR A 495 -13.51 -29.56 27.59
CA THR A 495 -13.93 -30.73 26.81
C THR A 495 -15.29 -30.44 26.15
N SER A 496 -15.38 -30.68 24.84
CA SER A 496 -16.57 -30.41 24.02
C SER A 496 -16.98 -28.94 23.92
N GLY A 497 -16.11 -27.98 24.28
CA GLY A 497 -16.33 -26.54 24.07
C GLY A 497 -16.09 -26.10 22.62
N PRO A 498 -16.49 -24.87 22.26
CA PRO A 498 -16.22 -24.32 20.95
C PRO A 498 -14.71 -24.10 20.74
N ILE A 499 -14.26 -24.21 19.49
CA ILE A 499 -12.95 -23.74 19.06
C ILE A 499 -13.05 -22.39 18.33
N TYR A 500 -14.28 -22.03 17.91
CA TYR A 500 -14.61 -20.73 17.35
C TYR A 500 -15.97 -20.22 17.85
N ALA A 501 -16.05 -18.92 18.15
CA ALA A 501 -17.28 -18.26 18.60
C ALA A 501 -17.50 -16.92 17.87
N HIS A 502 -18.63 -16.79 17.18
CA HIS A 502 -19.06 -15.56 16.51
C HIS A 502 -20.15 -14.87 17.31
N CYS A 503 -19.95 -13.61 17.67
CA CYS A 503 -20.96 -12.80 18.33
C CYS A 503 -21.86 -12.08 17.30
N GLU A 504 -23.12 -12.52 17.24
CA GLU A 504 -24.14 -11.95 16.35
C GLU A 504 -24.80 -10.72 16.98
N LYS A 505 -25.09 -10.79 18.29
CA LYS A 505 -25.80 -9.75 19.02
C LYS A 505 -25.34 -9.70 20.47
N VAL A 506 -25.42 -8.50 21.06
CA VAL A 506 -25.18 -8.26 22.49
C VAL A 506 -26.39 -7.57 23.11
N GLU A 507 -26.90 -8.12 24.20
CA GLU A 507 -27.99 -7.56 25.00
C GLU A 507 -27.45 -7.21 26.39
N LYS A 508 -27.83 -6.05 26.92
CA LYS A 508 -27.49 -5.70 28.31
C LYS A 508 -28.48 -6.40 29.24
N THR A 509 -27.97 -7.09 30.25
CA THR A 509 -28.81 -7.62 31.33
C THR A 509 -28.99 -6.56 32.43
N ASP A 510 -30.07 -6.67 33.21
CA ASP A 510 -30.38 -5.75 34.31
C ASP A 510 -29.37 -5.81 35.47
N ASN A 511 -28.47 -6.81 35.47
CA ASN A 511 -27.38 -6.91 36.43
C ASN A 511 -26.21 -6.00 36.01
N ALA A 512 -25.66 -5.24 36.96
CA ALA A 512 -24.68 -4.16 36.76
C ALA A 512 -23.37 -4.50 36.00
N GLN A 513 -23.14 -5.75 35.58
CA GLN A 513 -21.99 -6.18 34.78
C GLN A 513 -22.28 -7.25 33.70
N GLY A 514 -23.53 -7.68 33.50
CA GLY A 514 -23.82 -8.81 32.61
C GLY A 514 -24.16 -8.39 31.18
N TYR A 515 -23.28 -8.67 30.22
CA TYR A 515 -23.67 -8.71 28.81
C TYR A 515 -24.15 -10.13 28.48
N ASP A 516 -25.33 -10.25 27.87
CA ASP A 516 -25.73 -11.49 27.22
C ASP A 516 -25.26 -11.45 25.75
N PHE A 517 -24.43 -12.42 25.39
CA PHE A 517 -23.89 -12.55 24.05
C PHE A 517 -24.69 -13.64 23.34
N LYS A 518 -25.41 -13.27 22.27
CA LYS A 518 -25.97 -14.23 21.32
C LYS A 518 -24.86 -14.65 20.37
N THR A 519 -24.49 -15.91 20.45
CA THR A 519 -23.34 -16.47 19.73
C THR A 519 -23.73 -17.63 18.84
N LYS A 520 -23.11 -17.69 17.68
CA LYS A 520 -22.96 -18.93 16.92
C LYS A 520 -21.60 -19.53 17.23
N GLU A 521 -21.56 -20.82 17.50
CA GLU A 521 -20.40 -21.54 18.03
C GLU A 521 -20.10 -22.75 17.14
N TRP A 522 -18.81 -23.01 16.92
CA TRP A 522 -18.36 -24.15 16.13
C TRP A 522 -17.30 -24.94 16.89
N CYS A 523 -17.41 -26.25 16.80
CA CYS A 523 -16.44 -27.22 17.28
C CYS A 523 -16.08 -28.19 16.16
N SER A 524 -14.83 -28.68 16.15
CA SER A 524 -14.45 -29.81 15.32
C SER A 524 -14.95 -31.09 16.00
N LYS A 525 -15.71 -31.93 15.29
CA LYS A 525 -16.18 -33.21 15.86
C LYS A 525 -15.07 -34.25 15.93
N PHE A 526 -14.06 -34.11 15.07
CA PHE A 526 -12.84 -34.90 15.10
C PHE A 526 -11.75 -34.14 15.85
N SER A 527 -11.18 -34.76 16.88
CA SER A 527 -10.14 -34.14 17.72
C SER A 527 -8.73 -34.25 17.13
N GLU A 528 -8.52 -35.06 16.08
CA GLU A 528 -7.19 -35.41 15.57
C GLU A 528 -6.25 -34.21 15.36
N LEU A 529 -6.72 -33.17 14.66
CA LEU A 529 -5.92 -31.95 14.44
C LEU A 529 -5.61 -31.19 15.75
N GLN A 530 -6.56 -31.17 16.69
CA GLN A 530 -6.35 -30.57 18.01
C GLN A 530 -5.41 -31.42 18.86
N ASP A 531 -5.51 -32.75 18.81
CA ASP A 531 -4.65 -33.69 19.52
C ASP A 531 -3.21 -33.57 19.05
N VAL A 532 -2.99 -33.43 17.74
CA VAL A 532 -1.67 -33.14 17.16
C VAL A 532 -1.16 -31.79 17.66
N ALA A 533 -1.96 -30.72 17.64
CA ALA A 533 -1.57 -29.41 18.17
C ALA A 533 -1.19 -29.47 19.67
N ILE A 534 -1.98 -30.18 20.47
CA ILE A 534 -1.71 -30.44 21.89
C ILE A 534 -0.39 -31.20 22.06
N SER A 535 -0.16 -32.24 21.26
CA SER A 535 1.08 -33.03 21.33
C SER A 535 2.32 -32.20 21.00
N ILE A 536 2.27 -31.36 19.95
CA ILE A 536 3.36 -30.47 19.55
C ILE A 536 3.68 -29.49 20.68
N LYS A 537 2.65 -28.87 21.28
CA LYS A 537 2.85 -27.94 22.38
C LYS A 537 3.48 -28.62 23.59
N GLN A 538 3.00 -29.81 23.97
CA GLN A 538 3.57 -30.59 25.07
C GLN A 538 5.03 -30.99 24.81
N LEU A 539 5.40 -31.32 23.57
CA LEU A 539 6.78 -31.62 23.21
C LEU A 539 7.69 -30.40 23.40
N VAL A 540 7.28 -29.23 22.91
CA VAL A 540 8.04 -27.97 23.05
C VAL A 540 8.13 -27.51 24.51
N GLU A 541 7.08 -27.69 25.31
CA GLU A 541 7.09 -27.32 26.73
C GLU A 541 7.97 -28.25 27.58
N ARG A 542 8.13 -29.52 27.16
CA ARG A 542 9.04 -30.48 27.80
C ARG A 542 10.50 -30.18 27.47
N ASP A 543 10.82 -29.88 26.21
CA ASP A 543 12.17 -29.55 25.76
C ASP A 543 12.34 -28.04 25.55
N LYS A 544 12.54 -27.31 26.65
CA LYS A 544 12.65 -25.84 26.64
C LYS A 544 13.87 -25.30 25.87
N ASN A 545 14.87 -26.15 25.62
CA ASN A 545 16.06 -25.82 24.84
C ASN A 545 16.03 -26.43 23.43
N GLY A 546 14.99 -27.21 23.14
CA GLY A 546 14.78 -27.85 21.85
C GLY A 546 14.45 -26.84 20.76
N VAL A 547 14.78 -27.21 19.53
CA VAL A 547 14.42 -26.44 18.34
C VAL A 547 12.91 -26.59 18.13
N LYS A 548 12.19 -25.46 18.05
CA LYS A 548 10.76 -25.50 17.80
C LYS A 548 10.53 -26.00 16.36
N PRO A 549 9.59 -26.94 16.12
CA PRO A 549 9.41 -27.53 14.79
C PRO A 549 9.11 -26.53 13.66
N TRP A 550 8.57 -25.36 14.01
CA TRP A 550 8.21 -24.31 13.03
C TRP A 550 9.34 -23.33 12.73
N ASP A 551 10.38 -23.24 13.57
CA ASP A 551 11.44 -22.23 13.38
C ASP A 551 12.18 -22.42 12.05
N LYS A 552 12.45 -23.69 11.70
CA LYS A 552 13.03 -24.05 10.39
C LYS A 552 12.15 -23.56 9.24
N TYR A 553 10.84 -23.81 9.32
CA TYR A 553 9.90 -23.45 8.25
C TYR A 553 9.65 -21.94 8.16
N ILE A 554 9.77 -21.19 9.27
CA ILE A 554 9.74 -19.71 9.24
C ILE A 554 10.88 -19.19 8.36
N GLU A 555 12.11 -19.68 8.56
CA GLU A 555 13.26 -19.23 7.78
C GLU A 555 13.19 -19.67 6.31
N GLU A 556 12.75 -20.90 6.04
CA GLU A 556 12.50 -21.37 4.66
C GLU A 556 11.43 -20.52 3.96
N GLY A 557 10.32 -20.24 4.64
CA GLY A 557 9.23 -19.42 4.09
C GLY A 557 9.66 -17.98 3.80
N LYS A 558 10.39 -17.34 4.74
CA LYS A 558 10.98 -16.00 4.52
C LYS A 558 11.93 -15.98 3.34
N TYR A 559 12.76 -17.01 3.19
CA TYR A 559 13.70 -17.12 2.09
C TYR A 559 12.98 -17.28 0.74
N ALA A 560 11.95 -18.13 0.69
CA ALA A 560 11.14 -18.34 -0.51
C ALA A 560 10.42 -17.06 -0.95
N LEU A 561 10.00 -16.22 0.00
CA LEU A 561 9.22 -15.00 -0.25
C LEU A 561 10.07 -13.73 -0.33
N LYS A 562 11.41 -13.84 -0.38
CA LYS A 562 12.33 -12.68 -0.39
C LYS A 562 12.17 -11.76 -1.61
N ALA A 563 11.63 -12.28 -2.71
CA ALA A 563 11.46 -11.58 -3.98
C ALA A 563 10.06 -10.92 -4.12
N GLU A 564 9.19 -11.10 -3.12
CA GLU A 564 7.87 -10.47 -3.10
C GLU A 564 7.96 -9.00 -2.68
N ASP A 565 6.99 -8.19 -3.11
CA ASP A 565 6.93 -6.75 -2.77
C ASP A 565 6.83 -6.50 -1.25
N SER A 566 6.17 -7.41 -0.54
CA SER A 566 5.98 -7.34 0.91
C SER A 566 7.16 -7.98 1.65
N SER A 567 7.70 -7.29 2.65
CA SER A 567 8.72 -7.87 3.52
C SER A 567 8.10 -8.87 4.50
N PHE A 568 8.39 -10.15 4.31
CA PHE A 568 8.02 -11.23 5.23
C PHE A 568 8.96 -11.37 6.44
N ASN A 569 9.94 -10.48 6.60
CA ASN A 569 10.83 -10.48 7.75
C ASN A 569 10.16 -9.95 9.01
N ARG A 570 10.62 -10.43 10.18
CA ARG A 570 10.10 -9.97 11.47
C ARG A 570 10.31 -8.45 11.63
N PRO A 571 9.26 -7.66 11.89
CA PRO A 571 9.41 -6.27 12.26
C PRO A 571 10.23 -6.10 13.56
N PRO A 572 10.89 -4.95 13.79
CA PRO A 572 11.68 -4.73 15.01
C PRO A 572 10.83 -4.87 16.28
N LEU A 573 11.39 -5.45 17.36
CA LEU A 573 10.66 -5.73 18.62
C LEU A 573 9.94 -4.51 19.19
N LYS A 574 10.56 -3.33 19.11
CA LYS A 574 9.96 -2.05 19.54
C LYS A 574 8.66 -1.66 18.83
N THR A 575 8.32 -2.35 17.74
CA THR A 575 7.08 -2.12 16.98
C THR A 575 5.92 -3.00 17.45
N ASP A 576 6.19 -3.96 18.35
CA ASP A 576 5.19 -4.64 19.15
C ASP A 576 4.87 -3.74 20.36
N ARG A 577 3.68 -3.15 20.35
CA ARG A 577 3.25 -2.15 21.34
C ARG A 577 1.86 -2.49 21.83
N LEU A 578 1.73 -2.66 23.14
CA LEU A 578 0.46 -2.97 23.79
C LEU A 578 -0.18 -1.72 24.39
N PHE A 579 -1.49 -1.57 24.16
CA PHE A 579 -2.28 -0.45 24.66
C PHE A 579 -3.46 -0.94 25.49
N TYR A 580 -3.77 -0.20 26.55
CA TYR A 580 -4.92 -0.45 27.43
C TYR A 580 -5.84 0.76 27.46
N THR A 581 -7.14 0.54 27.22
CA THR A 581 -8.19 1.56 27.31
C THR A 581 -8.80 1.54 28.71
N LYS A 582 -8.58 2.60 29.49
CA LYS A 582 -9.17 2.80 30.82
C LYS A 582 -10.69 3.00 30.73
N GLN A 583 -11.39 2.86 31.86
CA GLN A 583 -12.85 3.05 31.93
C GLN A 583 -13.30 4.43 31.45
N ASN A 584 -12.50 5.47 31.68
CA ASN A 584 -12.74 6.84 31.21
C ASN A 584 -12.43 7.06 29.71
N GLY A 585 -12.10 6.01 28.95
CA GLY A 585 -11.75 6.08 27.52
C GLY A 585 -10.31 6.48 27.22
N THR A 586 -9.49 6.78 28.23
CA THR A 586 -8.07 7.10 28.01
C THR A 586 -7.29 5.85 27.61
N VAL A 587 -6.61 5.91 26.48
CA VAL A 587 -5.69 4.84 26.02
C VAL A 587 -4.29 5.13 26.55
N ILE A 588 -3.68 4.15 27.20
CA ILE A 588 -2.29 4.19 27.67
C ILE A 588 -1.50 3.05 27.06
N GLU A 589 -0.23 3.29 26.76
CA GLU A 589 0.71 2.21 26.45
C GLU A 589 1.09 1.49 27.75
N VAL A 590 1.14 0.17 27.70
CA VAL A 590 1.49 -0.67 28.85
C VAL A 590 2.56 -1.66 28.45
N GLU A 591 3.41 -2.04 29.39
CA GLU A 591 4.38 -3.10 29.16
C GLU A 591 3.68 -4.44 28.97
N HIS A 592 4.26 -5.28 28.12
CA HIS A 592 3.82 -6.65 27.99
C HIS A 592 4.06 -7.42 29.31
N PRO A 593 3.16 -8.32 29.72
CA PRO A 593 3.44 -9.23 30.83
C PRO A 593 4.68 -10.09 30.51
N LYS A 594 5.36 -10.52 31.58
CA LYS A 594 6.51 -11.43 31.46
C LYS A 594 6.09 -12.70 30.72
N PRO A 595 6.82 -13.11 29.66
CA PRO A 595 6.52 -14.34 28.94
C PRO A 595 6.43 -15.55 29.90
N ALA A 596 5.56 -16.49 29.57
CA ALA A 596 5.50 -17.75 30.30
C ALA A 596 6.82 -18.54 30.20
N ALA A 597 7.03 -19.47 31.14
CA ALA A 597 8.19 -20.34 31.11
C ALA A 597 8.25 -21.13 29.79
N GLY A 598 9.35 -21.00 29.04
CA GLY A 598 9.53 -21.62 27.73
C GLY A 598 9.19 -20.70 26.54
N TYR A 599 8.55 -19.56 26.79
CA TYR A 599 8.39 -18.52 25.78
C TYR A 599 9.55 -17.54 25.81
N LYS A 600 9.99 -17.12 24.63
CA LYS A 600 11.09 -16.18 24.44
C LYS A 600 10.60 -15.02 23.60
N GLU A 601 11.02 -13.82 24.02
CA GLU A 601 10.74 -12.60 23.29
C GLU A 601 11.52 -12.59 21.98
N GLY A 602 10.87 -12.13 20.90
CA GLY A 602 11.45 -12.11 19.56
C GLY A 602 11.41 -13.43 18.79
N GLU A 603 10.99 -14.52 19.43
CA GLU A 603 10.67 -15.77 18.76
C GLU A 603 9.17 -15.88 18.45
N CYS A 604 8.78 -16.92 17.70
CA CYS A 604 7.38 -17.30 17.54
C CYS A 604 6.99 -18.27 18.69
N ASN A 605 5.97 -17.90 19.46
CA ASN A 605 5.40 -18.74 20.51
C ASN A 605 3.99 -19.21 20.11
N VAL A 606 3.59 -20.41 20.56
CA VAL A 606 2.30 -21.02 20.19
C VAL A 606 1.36 -21.07 21.38
N HIS A 607 0.22 -20.42 21.23
CA HIS A 607 -0.85 -20.35 22.22
C HIS A 607 -2.05 -21.16 21.76
N HIS A 608 -2.73 -21.79 22.73
CA HIS A 608 -4.00 -22.47 22.51
C HIS A 608 -5.12 -21.59 23.08
N GLY A 609 -6.25 -21.58 22.39
CA GLY A 609 -7.46 -20.92 22.87
C GLY A 609 -8.53 -20.84 21.78
N VAL A 610 -9.70 -20.34 22.16
CA VAL A 610 -10.81 -20.14 21.21
C VAL A 610 -10.50 -18.93 20.33
N ILE A 611 -10.94 -18.98 19.07
CA ILE A 611 -10.86 -17.84 18.16
C ILE A 611 -12.24 -17.20 18.07
N GLY A 612 -12.30 -15.88 18.22
CA GLY A 612 -13.54 -15.12 18.26
C GLY A 612 -13.73 -14.23 17.05
N SER A 613 -14.97 -13.83 16.80
CA SER A 613 -15.27 -12.73 15.88
C SER A 613 -16.61 -12.09 16.23
N GLY A 614 -16.92 -11.00 15.54
CA GLY A 614 -18.23 -10.35 15.61
C GLY A 614 -18.08 -8.86 15.48
N LYS A 615 -18.82 -8.25 14.54
CA LYS A 615 -18.74 -6.82 14.23
C LYS A 615 -18.87 -5.93 15.47
N ILE A 616 -19.77 -6.29 16.38
CA ILE A 616 -19.99 -5.58 17.65
C ILE A 616 -18.77 -5.68 18.58
N ILE A 617 -18.10 -6.83 18.60
CA ILE A 617 -16.88 -7.09 19.39
C ILE A 617 -15.70 -6.30 18.84
N HIS A 618 -15.51 -6.27 17.52
CA HIS A 618 -14.44 -5.51 16.88
C HIS A 618 -14.58 -4.01 17.14
N ASN A 619 -15.81 -3.49 17.03
CA ASN A 619 -16.11 -2.06 17.14
C ASN A 619 -16.21 -1.55 18.59
N THR A 620 -16.28 -2.44 19.60
CA THR A 620 -16.52 -2.03 20.99
C THR A 620 -15.51 -2.66 21.93
N ASP A 621 -14.42 -1.94 22.23
CA ASP A 621 -13.33 -2.41 23.10
C ASP A 621 -13.80 -2.94 24.47
N ARG A 622 -14.84 -2.30 25.05
CA ARG A 622 -15.40 -2.72 26.35
C ARG A 622 -16.05 -4.10 26.33
N LEU A 623 -16.47 -4.60 25.17
CA LEU A 623 -17.11 -5.92 25.02
C LEU A 623 -16.10 -7.04 24.74
N LYS A 624 -14.89 -6.70 24.28
CA LYS A 624 -13.83 -7.68 23.96
C LYS A 624 -13.46 -8.53 25.16
N PHE A 625 -13.18 -7.92 26.32
CA PHE A 625 -12.76 -8.66 27.52
C PHE A 625 -13.86 -9.55 28.10
N PRO A 626 -15.11 -9.07 28.31
CA PRO A 626 -16.19 -9.94 28.79
C PRO A 626 -16.47 -11.11 27.83
N PHE A 627 -16.47 -10.85 26.52
CA PHE A 627 -16.65 -11.88 25.51
C PHE A 627 -15.52 -12.92 25.55
N ALA A 628 -14.27 -12.45 25.58
CA ALA A 628 -13.11 -13.33 25.63
C ALA A 628 -13.03 -14.14 26.92
N GLN A 629 -13.41 -13.56 28.06
CA GLN A 629 -13.47 -14.29 29.32
C GLN A 629 -14.55 -15.37 29.31
N LYS A 630 -15.72 -15.09 28.72
CA LYS A 630 -16.84 -16.03 28.65
C LYS A 630 -16.49 -17.29 27.82
N TYR A 631 -15.82 -17.11 26.70
CA TYR A 631 -15.55 -18.19 25.74
C TYR A 631 -14.09 -18.66 25.71
N GLY A 632 -13.20 -18.08 26.52
CA GLY A 632 -11.77 -18.39 26.50
C GLY A 632 -11.08 -17.97 25.20
N ILE A 633 -11.49 -16.83 24.63
CA ILE A 633 -10.95 -16.33 23.36
C ILE A 633 -9.54 -15.80 23.55
N ARG A 634 -8.63 -16.25 22.69
CA ARG A 634 -7.24 -15.80 22.65
C ARG A 634 -6.91 -14.92 21.46
N ALA A 635 -7.59 -15.14 20.33
CA ALA A 635 -7.44 -14.33 19.13
C ALA A 635 -8.78 -13.97 18.52
N LEU A 636 -8.83 -12.86 17.81
CA LEU A 636 -9.96 -12.40 17.03
C LEU A 636 -9.62 -12.48 15.53
N ASP A 637 -10.63 -12.77 14.74
CA ASP A 637 -10.58 -12.91 13.28
C ASP A 637 -11.77 -12.19 12.65
N ILE A 638 -11.75 -12.03 11.33
CA ILE A 638 -12.75 -11.31 10.54
C ILE A 638 -13.28 -12.21 9.43
N ASN A 639 -14.60 -12.44 9.43
CA ASN A 639 -15.38 -13.01 8.33
C ASN A 639 -15.04 -14.46 7.91
N ILE A 640 -14.68 -15.33 8.85
CA ILE A 640 -14.55 -16.77 8.55
C ILE A 640 -15.79 -17.60 8.93
N ASP A 641 -16.81 -16.99 9.52
CA ASP A 641 -18.10 -17.63 9.85
C ASP A 641 -18.78 -18.20 8.60
N ALA A 642 -18.68 -17.51 7.46
CA ALA A 642 -19.12 -17.99 6.14
C ALA A 642 -18.48 -19.34 5.77
N ILE A 643 -17.17 -19.44 5.99
CA ILE A 643 -16.39 -20.64 5.69
C ILE A 643 -16.86 -21.77 6.59
N LEU A 644 -17.01 -21.50 7.89
CA LEU A 644 -17.46 -22.48 8.88
C LEU A 644 -18.90 -22.96 8.64
N ASN A 645 -19.81 -22.05 8.25
CA ASN A 645 -21.17 -22.41 7.81
C ASN A 645 -21.14 -23.39 6.62
N SER A 646 -20.27 -23.12 5.65
CA SER A 646 -20.15 -23.96 4.46
C SER A 646 -19.54 -25.32 4.81
N LEU A 647 -18.55 -25.39 5.71
CA LEU A 647 -18.00 -26.66 6.20
C LEU A 647 -19.07 -27.50 6.91
N GLU A 648 -19.84 -26.88 7.81
CA GLU A 648 -20.98 -27.50 8.51
C GLU A 648 -22.02 -28.03 7.51
N GLY A 649 -22.43 -27.22 6.53
CA GLY A 649 -23.39 -27.59 5.49
C GLY A 649 -22.92 -28.73 4.59
N ASN A 650 -21.61 -28.79 4.30
CA ASN A 650 -21.00 -29.87 3.51
C ASN A 650 -20.59 -31.09 4.35
N ARG A 651 -20.90 -31.11 5.66
CA ARG A 651 -20.55 -32.19 6.61
C ARG A 651 -19.05 -32.49 6.69
N ASN A 652 -18.21 -31.49 6.44
CA ASN A 652 -16.79 -31.60 6.76
C ASN A 652 -16.58 -31.12 8.20
N GLU A 653 -16.39 -32.09 9.10
CA GLU A 653 -16.43 -31.85 10.55
C GLU A 653 -15.04 -31.90 11.20
N SER A 654 -13.98 -32.04 10.41
CA SER A 654 -12.60 -32.02 10.88
C SER A 654 -11.90 -30.75 10.40
N PHE A 655 -11.86 -29.73 11.25
CA PHE A 655 -11.17 -28.49 10.92
C PHE A 655 -10.41 -27.87 12.09
N LEU A 656 -9.43 -27.04 11.75
CA LEU A 656 -8.60 -26.31 12.70
C LEU A 656 -8.34 -24.90 12.16
N ILE A 657 -8.28 -23.91 13.05
CA ILE A 657 -7.99 -22.52 12.71
C ILE A 657 -6.66 -22.12 13.34
N ILE A 658 -5.76 -21.58 12.52
CA ILE A 658 -4.40 -21.14 12.91
C ILE A 658 -4.26 -19.67 12.56
N ARG A 659 -3.95 -18.83 13.55
CA ARG A 659 -3.81 -17.38 13.39
C ARG A 659 -2.46 -16.89 13.84
N GLY A 660 -1.69 -16.34 12.92
CA GLY A 660 -0.51 -15.54 13.23
C GLY A 660 -0.95 -14.16 13.70
N ILE A 661 -0.42 -13.70 14.82
CA ILE A 661 -0.86 -12.46 15.43
C ILE A 661 -0.22 -11.26 14.72
N ALA A 662 -1.06 -10.45 14.05
CA ALA A 662 -0.63 -9.25 13.34
C ALA A 662 -0.96 -7.95 14.09
N ASP A 663 -1.93 -7.97 15.01
CA ASP A 663 -2.25 -6.82 15.87
C ASP A 663 -2.93 -7.25 17.18
N TYR A 664 -3.41 -6.29 17.96
CA TYR A 664 -4.22 -6.49 19.18
C TYR A 664 -5.72 -6.18 18.96
N GLN A 665 -6.16 -6.29 17.71
CA GLN A 665 -7.54 -6.07 17.29
C GLN A 665 -8.09 -7.33 16.64
N ASP A 666 -8.00 -7.47 15.33
CA ASP A 666 -8.62 -8.55 14.55
C ASP A 666 -7.73 -9.02 13.37
N GLY A 667 -6.48 -8.56 13.31
CA GLY A 667 -5.53 -8.91 12.27
C GLY A 667 -5.58 -7.99 11.04
N SER A 668 -6.44 -6.96 11.03
CA SER A 668 -6.60 -6.04 9.90
C SER A 668 -5.45 -5.04 9.69
N ARG A 669 -4.48 -4.94 10.61
CA ARG A 669 -3.36 -3.98 10.48
C ARG A 669 -2.19 -4.57 9.69
N ASN A 670 -1.89 -3.99 8.53
CA ASN A 670 -0.96 -4.55 7.54
C ASN A 670 0.50 -4.73 7.98
N LYS A 671 1.03 -3.90 8.88
CA LYS A 671 2.48 -3.86 9.19
C LYS A 671 3.09 -5.23 9.57
N TRP A 672 2.37 -6.03 10.35
CA TRP A 672 2.84 -7.33 10.80
C TRP A 672 2.22 -8.50 10.01
N GLN A 673 1.25 -8.25 9.12
CA GLN A 673 0.55 -9.30 8.40
C GLN A 673 1.47 -10.23 7.60
N PRO A 674 2.48 -9.74 6.84
CA PRO A 674 3.35 -10.64 6.10
C PRO A 674 4.09 -11.61 7.03
N TYR A 675 4.78 -11.10 8.06
CA TYR A 675 5.51 -11.96 9.00
C TYR A 675 4.58 -12.91 9.78
N ALA A 676 3.44 -12.40 10.27
CA ALA A 676 2.45 -13.21 10.97
C ALA A 676 1.85 -14.32 10.07
N SER A 677 1.69 -14.05 8.77
CA SER A 677 1.26 -15.05 7.80
C SER A 677 2.27 -16.20 7.69
N VAL A 678 3.56 -15.87 7.66
CA VAL A 678 4.63 -16.89 7.60
C VAL A 678 4.73 -17.68 8.89
N THR A 679 4.59 -17.07 10.07
CA THR A 679 4.61 -17.83 11.33
C THR A 679 3.41 -18.78 11.43
N ALA A 680 2.22 -18.35 11.01
CA ALA A 680 1.03 -19.20 10.93
C ALA A 680 1.23 -20.38 9.95
N ALA A 681 1.72 -20.09 8.75
CA ALA A 681 1.96 -21.10 7.72
C ALA A 681 3.06 -22.10 8.11
N ALA A 682 4.12 -21.62 8.77
CA ALA A 682 5.19 -22.47 9.28
C ALA A 682 4.67 -23.43 10.37
N TYR A 683 3.85 -22.94 11.30
CA TYR A 683 3.20 -23.80 12.28
C TYR A 683 2.26 -24.82 11.63
N MET A 684 1.48 -24.39 10.64
CA MET A 684 0.63 -25.30 9.84
C MET A 684 1.46 -26.42 9.20
N LYS A 685 2.62 -26.10 8.60
CA LYS A 685 3.52 -27.10 8.02
C LYS A 685 4.01 -28.11 9.07
N SER A 686 4.41 -27.62 10.25
CA SER A 686 4.79 -28.49 11.38
C SER A 686 3.64 -29.40 11.84
N LEU A 687 2.42 -28.86 11.92
CA LEU A 687 1.24 -29.61 12.32
C LEU A 687 0.92 -30.74 11.33
N ILE A 688 0.87 -30.44 10.03
CA ILE A 688 0.60 -31.46 9.00
C ILE A 688 1.70 -32.52 8.98
N THR A 689 2.96 -32.13 9.16
CA THR A 689 4.08 -33.09 9.18
C THR A 689 4.04 -34.03 10.39
N ALA A 690 3.45 -33.58 11.50
CA ALA A 690 3.30 -34.37 12.73
C ALA A 690 2.08 -35.30 12.72
N MET A 691 1.18 -35.20 11.73
CA MET A 691 0.01 -36.07 11.61
C MET A 691 0.43 -37.51 11.25
N SER A 692 -0.24 -38.49 11.89
CA SER A 692 0.07 -39.92 11.83
C SER A 692 -0.39 -40.64 10.58
#